data_AF-A0A1S1T374-F1
#
_entry.id   AF-A0A1S1T374-F1
#
_cell.length_a   1.000
_cell.length_b   1.000
_cell.length_c   1.000
_cell.angle_alpha   90.00
_cell.angle_beta   90.00
_cell.angle_gamma   90.00
#
_symmetry.space_group_name_H-M   'P 1'
#
loop_
_entity.id
_entity.type
_entity.pdbx_description
1 polymer ?
#
loop_
_entity_poly.entity_id
_entity_poly.type
_entity_poly.pdbx_seq_one_letter_code
_entity_poly.pdbx_strand_id
1 'polypeptide(L)'
;MTVEGIRETLASSQKRSFPFLMTEFGLDLVVHEGVFPPEEFGGWRWATENFLPVQGLDVLEIGCGFGLPGLHLARAGARSVTSVDINARAVANTIENAVRNNISNLKAVESDVFSNVRPKRQFDIIFWNFPSQFVPAGFEYENDLECGIIDAGYTLLRRFLSEGPDWLTNDGRIIMGFGSYARDDILSEIVRENRLEASILVKGAQQTRTATYRLLQIRKGHEQPRSRFSQSRALTERARGLYPAGVTRVSVGTVPIGKRNDGLSIYAHAGEGARIQDADGNSYVDFHSNFSTLIHGHRHPETVAAIASQLERGTCFGNPTVADIDLAQAICERIPAIERVRFLNSGTEAVMFAIKAARAMTNRTRLAKLEGAFHGTYDWAEVSARNCPENWGADFPNSNPPYSNTPPNVCEEVVVLPLNYTERSRTIIEQHRSDLACIIVDVLPCAAGMIPLNPDYLAMLQDTARQHGILLISDEVVCFRLGYHGASAARGLEPDLVTLGKVVGGGLPIGVVGGRSATMEAFAPQDSAPVPQGGTFSANALTMAAGRAALAALTVSEIERIDELGNYLRQQAEESASQAGIAITVQGAGSLFRFHAKQARPLSYREAYHDVAESEALRRLHAGMLERGFYVAAPFWGSISTSMTKLHVDDFLDAFRACLCEIPDLKRLDGRTAT
;
A
#
# COMPACT_ATOMS: atom_id res chain seq x y z
N MET A 1 3.64 -37.56 -15.88
CA MET A 1 5.05 -37.91 -16.21
C MET A 1 5.88 -37.66 -14.95
N THR A 2 7.04 -38.29 -14.75
CA THR A 2 7.96 -37.90 -13.66
C THR A 2 8.66 -36.59 -14.05
N VAL A 3 9.17 -35.81 -13.09
CA VAL A 3 9.97 -34.59 -13.38
C VAL A 3 11.18 -34.94 -14.24
N GLU A 4 11.86 -36.04 -13.92
CA GLU A 4 13.01 -36.53 -14.68
C GLU A 4 12.63 -36.88 -16.13
N GLY A 5 11.50 -37.56 -16.34
CA GLY A 5 11.01 -37.85 -17.70
C GLY A 5 10.62 -36.59 -18.48
N ILE A 6 10.16 -35.54 -17.80
CA ILE A 6 9.92 -34.22 -18.42
C ILE A 6 11.23 -33.58 -18.87
N ARG A 7 12.26 -33.59 -18.03
CA ARG A 7 13.59 -33.06 -18.36
C ARG A 7 14.21 -33.80 -19.53
N GLU A 8 14.14 -35.13 -19.54
CA GLU A 8 14.62 -35.95 -20.65
C GLU A 8 13.90 -35.61 -21.97
N THR A 9 12.57 -35.48 -21.91
CA THR A 9 11.73 -35.08 -23.05
C THR A 9 12.15 -33.69 -23.56
N LEU A 10 12.22 -32.69 -22.69
CA LEU A 10 12.67 -31.34 -23.05
C LEU A 10 14.07 -31.34 -23.66
N ALA A 11 15.04 -32.01 -23.03
CA ALA A 11 16.43 -32.08 -23.50
C ALA A 11 16.55 -32.82 -24.85
N SER A 12 15.81 -33.90 -25.06
CA SER A 12 15.72 -34.61 -26.34
C SER A 12 15.14 -33.72 -27.42
N SER A 13 14.09 -32.97 -27.08
CA SER A 13 13.37 -32.10 -27.98
C SER A 13 14.24 -30.99 -28.58
N GLN A 14 15.25 -30.52 -27.84
CA GLN A 14 16.18 -29.46 -28.27
C GLN A 14 17.42 -29.97 -29.03
N LYS A 15 17.67 -31.29 -29.09
CA LYS A 15 18.81 -31.86 -29.85
C LYS A 15 18.54 -32.06 -31.34
N ARG A 16 17.45 -31.46 -31.84
CA ARG A 16 16.98 -31.62 -33.22
C ARG A 16 17.59 -30.57 -34.15
N SER A 17 17.51 -30.83 -35.45
CA SER A 17 17.86 -29.83 -36.45
C SER A 17 16.74 -28.80 -36.55
N PHE A 18 17.05 -27.54 -36.23
CA PHE A 18 16.16 -26.39 -36.39
C PHE A 18 16.63 -25.52 -37.57
N PRO A 19 15.72 -24.81 -38.26
CA PRO A 19 14.28 -24.78 -38.02
C PRO A 19 13.56 -26.07 -38.46
N PHE A 20 12.54 -26.47 -37.71
CA PHE A 20 11.66 -27.59 -38.06
C PHE A 20 10.46 -27.09 -38.86
N LEU A 21 10.19 -27.68 -40.02
CA LEU A 21 9.08 -27.31 -40.89
C LEU A 21 7.96 -28.35 -40.78
N MET A 22 6.72 -27.87 -40.67
CA MET A 22 5.54 -28.74 -40.63
C MET A 22 4.32 -28.07 -41.29
N THR A 23 3.39 -28.90 -41.75
CA THR A 23 2.08 -28.45 -42.21
C THR A 23 1.01 -29.12 -41.35
N GLU A 24 0.20 -28.33 -40.65
CA GLU A 24 -0.81 -28.86 -39.73
C GLU A 24 -2.05 -27.98 -39.73
N PHE A 25 -3.23 -28.61 -39.72
CA PHE A 25 -4.50 -27.93 -39.99
C PHE A 25 -4.42 -27.02 -41.22
N GLY A 26 -3.65 -27.37 -42.25
CA GLY A 26 -3.45 -26.54 -43.45
C GLY A 26 -2.67 -25.23 -43.22
N LEU A 27 -1.99 -25.05 -42.09
CA LEU A 27 -1.05 -23.96 -41.84
C LEU A 27 0.37 -24.46 -42.10
N ASP A 28 1.17 -23.69 -42.82
CA ASP A 28 2.59 -23.96 -43.03
C ASP A 28 3.40 -23.28 -41.93
N LEU A 29 3.99 -24.08 -41.06
CA LEU A 29 4.63 -23.62 -39.83
C LEU A 29 6.13 -23.87 -39.85
N VAL A 30 6.85 -22.95 -39.24
CA VAL A 30 8.24 -23.12 -38.81
C VAL A 30 8.31 -23.14 -37.30
N VAL A 31 9.17 -23.98 -36.74
CA VAL A 31 9.47 -24.01 -35.30
C VAL A 31 10.98 -23.83 -35.14
N HIS A 32 11.38 -22.83 -34.38
CA HIS A 32 12.78 -22.51 -34.11
C HIS A 32 13.28 -23.14 -32.80
N GLU A 33 14.60 -23.15 -32.63
CA GLU A 33 15.24 -23.59 -31.40
C GLU A 33 14.79 -22.75 -30.19
N GLY A 34 14.56 -23.40 -29.03
CA GLY A 34 14.04 -22.74 -27.84
C GLY A 34 12.54 -22.45 -27.87
N VAL A 35 11.81 -23.00 -28.85
CA VAL A 35 10.34 -23.05 -28.88
C VAL A 35 9.89 -24.50 -28.74
N PHE A 36 8.76 -24.72 -28.05
CA PHE A 36 8.23 -26.06 -27.80
C PHE A 36 7.94 -26.84 -29.09
N PRO A 37 8.56 -28.02 -29.29
CA PRO A 37 8.37 -28.77 -30.52
C PRO A 37 7.09 -29.64 -30.50
N PRO A 38 6.46 -29.81 -31.67
CA PRO A 38 5.10 -30.33 -31.82
C PRO A 38 4.94 -31.81 -31.41
N GLU A 39 5.91 -32.67 -31.71
CA GLU A 39 5.76 -34.13 -31.63
C GLU A 39 5.70 -34.68 -30.19
N GLU A 40 6.33 -33.99 -29.24
CA GLU A 40 6.48 -34.48 -27.87
C GLU A 40 5.33 -33.99 -26.95
N PHE A 41 4.60 -32.95 -27.35
CA PHE A 41 3.56 -32.30 -26.54
C PHE A 41 2.16 -32.32 -27.18
N GLY A 42 1.67 -33.48 -27.65
CA GLY A 42 0.44 -33.60 -28.45
C GLY A 42 -0.89 -33.03 -27.89
N GLY A 43 -0.91 -32.55 -26.63
CA GLY A 43 -2.09 -31.89 -26.04
C GLY A 43 -2.52 -30.63 -26.80
N TRP A 44 -1.57 -29.86 -27.36
CA TRP A 44 -1.91 -28.67 -28.18
C TRP A 44 -2.71 -29.06 -29.43
N ARG A 45 -2.36 -30.19 -30.07
CA ARG A 45 -3.03 -30.67 -31.29
C ARG A 45 -4.45 -31.08 -30.99
N TRP A 46 -4.61 -31.87 -29.93
CA TRP A 46 -5.92 -32.32 -29.47
C TRP A 46 -6.81 -31.14 -29.08
N ALA A 47 -6.28 -30.14 -28.36
CA ALA A 47 -7.02 -28.93 -28.01
C ALA A 47 -7.43 -28.12 -29.24
N THR A 48 -6.57 -28.04 -30.25
CA THR A 48 -6.86 -27.34 -31.52
C THR A 48 -7.96 -28.05 -32.31
N GLU A 49 -7.89 -29.39 -32.44
CA GLU A 49 -8.90 -30.22 -33.14
C GLU A 49 -10.29 -30.12 -32.51
N ASN A 50 -10.34 -29.97 -31.18
CA ASN A 50 -11.59 -30.02 -30.42
C ASN A 50 -12.04 -28.63 -29.95
N PHE A 51 -11.43 -27.56 -30.45
CA PHE A 51 -11.79 -26.21 -30.07
C PHE A 51 -13.20 -25.83 -30.56
N LEU A 52 -13.88 -24.95 -29.82
CA LEU A 52 -15.22 -24.50 -30.17
C LEU A 52 -15.20 -23.52 -31.35
N PRO A 53 -16.31 -23.36 -32.09
CA PRO A 53 -16.42 -22.31 -33.12
C PRO A 53 -16.15 -20.91 -32.55
N VAL A 54 -15.31 -20.13 -33.25
CA VAL A 54 -14.87 -18.79 -32.82
C VAL A 54 -15.23 -17.65 -33.78
N GLN A 55 -16.09 -17.92 -34.77
CA GLN A 55 -16.46 -16.94 -35.80
C GLN A 55 -16.96 -15.62 -35.16
N GLY A 56 -16.27 -14.51 -35.44
CA GLY A 56 -16.62 -13.18 -34.95
C GLY A 56 -16.21 -12.86 -33.50
N LEU A 57 -15.57 -13.77 -32.79
CA LEU A 57 -15.19 -13.60 -31.38
C LEU A 57 -13.80 -12.97 -31.20
N ASP A 58 -13.62 -12.21 -30.13
CA ASP A 58 -12.31 -11.77 -29.66
C ASP A 58 -11.71 -12.81 -28.71
N VAL A 59 -10.52 -13.32 -29.04
CA VAL A 59 -9.85 -14.41 -28.33
C VAL A 59 -8.54 -13.94 -27.73
N LEU A 60 -8.30 -14.29 -26.47
CA LEU A 60 -6.98 -14.23 -25.82
C LEU A 60 -6.45 -15.65 -25.68
N GLU A 61 -5.27 -15.94 -26.20
CA GLU A 61 -4.57 -17.21 -26.03
C GLU A 61 -3.38 -17.02 -25.09
N ILE A 62 -3.28 -17.84 -24.05
CA ILE A 62 -2.16 -17.88 -23.12
C ILE A 62 -1.22 -19.04 -23.48
N GLY A 63 0.07 -18.74 -23.65
CA GLY A 63 1.10 -19.69 -24.04
C GLY A 63 1.06 -20.02 -25.53
N CYS A 64 1.47 -19.08 -26.39
CA CYS A 64 1.34 -19.23 -27.83
C CYS A 64 2.34 -20.23 -28.44
N GLY A 65 3.51 -20.44 -27.84
CA GLY A 65 4.51 -21.39 -28.34
C GLY A 65 4.90 -21.10 -29.80
N PHE A 66 4.70 -22.08 -30.69
CA PHE A 66 4.92 -21.89 -32.14
C PHE A 66 3.69 -21.32 -32.88
N GLY A 67 2.62 -20.98 -32.16
CA GLY A 67 1.49 -20.18 -32.62
C GLY A 67 0.27 -20.95 -33.11
N LEU A 68 0.30 -22.28 -33.13
CA LEU A 68 -0.72 -23.03 -33.88
C LEU A 68 -2.17 -22.83 -33.40
N PRO A 69 -2.53 -22.98 -32.11
CA PRO A 69 -3.94 -22.85 -31.74
C PRO A 69 -4.45 -21.45 -32.06
N GLY A 70 -3.74 -20.38 -31.69
CA GLY A 70 -4.08 -19.00 -32.04
C GLY A 70 -4.22 -18.76 -33.54
N LEU A 71 -3.27 -19.22 -34.35
CA LEU A 71 -3.30 -19.09 -35.82
C LEU A 71 -4.48 -19.86 -36.43
N HIS A 72 -4.77 -21.04 -35.92
CA HIS A 72 -5.92 -21.83 -36.35
C HIS A 72 -7.23 -21.10 -36.05
N LEU A 73 -7.38 -20.54 -34.85
CA LEU A 73 -8.56 -19.77 -34.45
C LEU A 73 -8.72 -18.49 -35.26
N ALA A 74 -7.61 -17.79 -35.54
CA ALA A 74 -7.60 -16.61 -36.39
C ALA A 74 -8.12 -16.93 -37.79
N ARG A 75 -7.69 -18.06 -38.37
CA ARG A 75 -8.14 -18.50 -39.69
C ARG A 75 -9.54 -19.11 -39.69
N ALA A 76 -9.97 -19.68 -38.57
CA ALA A 76 -11.33 -20.18 -38.36
C ALA A 76 -12.37 -19.06 -38.12
N GLY A 77 -11.98 -17.79 -38.30
CA GLY A 77 -12.90 -16.67 -38.36
C GLY A 77 -13.02 -15.85 -37.07
N ALA A 78 -12.12 -16.01 -36.10
CA ALA A 78 -12.03 -15.10 -34.96
C ALA A 78 -11.88 -13.65 -35.44
N ARG A 79 -12.60 -12.72 -34.80
CA ARG A 79 -12.52 -11.28 -35.14
C ARG A 79 -11.15 -10.72 -34.79
N SER A 80 -10.61 -11.10 -33.64
CA SER A 80 -9.22 -10.84 -33.28
C SER A 80 -8.67 -11.92 -32.36
N VAL A 81 -7.39 -12.25 -32.51
CA VAL A 81 -6.66 -13.14 -31.61
C VAL A 81 -5.49 -12.35 -31.01
N THR A 82 -5.42 -12.32 -29.68
CA THR A 82 -4.26 -11.83 -28.94
C THR A 82 -3.60 -13.05 -28.30
N SER A 83 -2.43 -13.43 -28.78
CA SER A 83 -1.67 -14.56 -28.27
C SER A 83 -0.55 -14.02 -27.37
N VAL A 84 -0.33 -14.64 -26.22
CA VAL A 84 0.73 -14.23 -25.31
C VAL A 84 1.62 -15.37 -24.90
N ASP A 85 2.88 -15.08 -24.61
CA ASP A 85 3.83 -16.04 -24.06
C ASP A 85 4.88 -15.30 -23.22
N ILE A 86 5.42 -15.96 -22.21
CA ILE A 86 6.53 -15.42 -21.42
C ILE A 86 7.85 -15.53 -22.19
N ASN A 87 7.95 -16.48 -23.12
CA ASN A 87 9.14 -16.68 -23.94
C ASN A 87 9.10 -15.78 -25.19
N ALA A 88 9.96 -14.77 -25.22
CA ALA A 88 10.12 -13.85 -26.36
C ALA A 88 10.36 -14.59 -27.70
N ARG A 89 11.01 -15.76 -27.69
CA ARG A 89 11.25 -16.57 -28.90
C ARG A 89 9.95 -17.17 -29.43
N ALA A 90 9.06 -17.62 -28.55
CA ALA A 90 7.73 -18.13 -28.92
C ALA A 90 6.86 -17.03 -29.54
N VAL A 91 6.90 -15.83 -28.95
CA VAL A 91 6.23 -14.63 -29.50
C VAL A 91 6.74 -14.33 -30.93
N ALA A 92 8.06 -14.26 -31.11
CA ALA A 92 8.65 -14.00 -32.42
C ALA A 92 8.31 -15.09 -33.45
N ASN A 93 8.38 -16.36 -33.05
CA ASN A 93 8.05 -17.49 -33.92
C ASN A 93 6.56 -17.48 -34.33
N THR A 94 5.66 -17.12 -33.42
CA THR A 94 4.22 -16.99 -33.71
C THR A 94 3.95 -15.87 -34.71
N ILE A 95 4.66 -14.73 -34.60
CA ILE A 95 4.56 -13.62 -35.55
C ILE A 95 5.03 -14.07 -36.94
N GLU A 96 6.15 -14.77 -37.04
CA GLU A 96 6.65 -15.31 -38.31
C GLU A 96 5.64 -16.26 -38.96
N ASN A 97 5.06 -17.18 -38.18
CA ASN A 97 4.04 -18.10 -38.68
C ASN A 97 2.75 -17.40 -39.09
N ALA A 98 2.38 -16.30 -38.43
CA ALA A 98 1.25 -15.45 -38.86
C ALA A 98 1.50 -14.86 -40.25
N VAL A 99 2.69 -14.27 -40.47
CA VAL A 99 3.10 -13.71 -41.76
C VAL A 99 3.12 -14.79 -42.84
N ARG A 100 3.74 -15.93 -42.55
CA ARG A 100 3.86 -17.06 -43.48
C ARG A 100 2.52 -17.59 -43.98
N ASN A 101 1.48 -17.51 -43.14
CA ASN A 101 0.13 -17.98 -43.44
C ASN A 101 -0.85 -16.87 -43.84
N ASN A 102 -0.37 -15.64 -44.08
CA ASN A 102 -1.20 -14.47 -44.41
C ASN A 102 -2.32 -14.19 -43.38
N ILE A 103 -2.01 -14.34 -42.09
CA ILE A 103 -2.94 -14.09 -40.98
C ILE A 103 -2.66 -12.70 -40.40
N SER A 104 -3.62 -11.78 -40.56
CA SER A 104 -3.48 -10.38 -40.13
C SER A 104 -4.28 -10.02 -38.87
N ASN A 105 -5.20 -10.90 -38.45
CA ASN A 105 -6.08 -10.72 -37.29
C ASN A 105 -5.51 -11.33 -35.99
N LEU A 106 -4.24 -11.75 -35.99
CA LEU A 106 -3.52 -12.23 -34.81
C LEU A 106 -2.43 -11.22 -34.40
N LYS A 107 -2.28 -11.00 -33.09
CA LYS A 107 -1.14 -10.28 -32.49
C LYS A 107 -0.51 -11.15 -31.41
N ALA A 108 0.81 -11.28 -31.42
CA ALA A 108 1.55 -11.92 -30.34
C ALA A 108 2.22 -10.88 -29.45
N VAL A 109 2.18 -11.07 -28.13
CA VAL A 109 2.76 -10.15 -27.13
C VAL A 109 3.51 -10.95 -26.08
N GLU A 110 4.71 -10.50 -25.70
CA GLU A 110 5.41 -11.06 -24.55
C GLU A 110 4.68 -10.65 -23.26
N SER A 111 4.13 -11.62 -22.54
CA SER A 111 3.34 -11.37 -21.32
C SER A 111 3.34 -12.60 -20.42
N ASP A 112 3.59 -12.37 -19.14
CA ASP A 112 3.27 -13.33 -18.09
C ASP A 112 1.75 -13.31 -17.81
N VAL A 113 1.03 -14.20 -18.49
CA VAL A 113 -0.43 -14.26 -18.52
C VAL A 113 -1.01 -12.89 -18.94
N PHE A 114 -1.51 -12.08 -18.01
CA PHE A 114 -2.21 -10.83 -18.30
C PHE A 114 -1.33 -9.56 -18.24
N SER A 115 -0.10 -9.65 -17.72
CA SER A 115 0.71 -8.48 -17.32
C SER A 115 0.91 -7.42 -18.42
N ASN A 116 1.11 -7.83 -19.67
CA ASN A 116 1.31 -6.93 -20.81
C ASN A 116 0.12 -6.91 -21.78
N VAL A 117 -1.02 -7.48 -21.39
CA VAL A 117 -2.26 -7.37 -22.16
C VAL A 117 -2.84 -5.97 -21.94
N ARG A 118 -3.22 -5.28 -23.02
CA ARG A 118 -3.68 -3.89 -22.97
C ARG A 118 -4.85 -3.72 -21.96
N PRO A 119 -4.70 -2.88 -20.92
CA PRO A 119 -5.76 -2.65 -19.93
C PRO A 119 -7.06 -2.18 -20.60
N LYS A 120 -8.21 -2.64 -20.09
CA LYS A 120 -9.60 -2.39 -20.59
C LYS A 120 -10.06 -3.18 -21.81
N ARG A 121 -9.22 -4.05 -22.40
CA ARG A 121 -9.69 -4.96 -23.45
C ARG A 121 -10.39 -6.16 -22.81
N GLN A 122 -11.60 -6.46 -23.25
CA GLN A 122 -12.32 -7.68 -22.88
C GLN A 122 -12.34 -8.66 -24.04
N PHE A 123 -12.41 -9.95 -23.72
CA PHE A 123 -12.40 -11.06 -24.67
C PHE A 123 -13.63 -11.93 -24.49
N ASP A 124 -14.15 -12.47 -25.60
CA ASP A 124 -15.25 -13.43 -25.57
C ASP A 124 -14.75 -14.81 -25.11
N ILE A 125 -13.51 -15.13 -25.47
CA ILE A 125 -12.84 -16.37 -25.08
C ILE A 125 -11.43 -16.06 -24.59
N ILE A 126 -11.08 -16.60 -23.42
CA ILE A 126 -9.68 -16.72 -22.99
C ILE A 126 -9.34 -18.21 -23.02
N PHE A 127 -8.34 -18.58 -23.81
CA PHE A 127 -7.89 -19.95 -23.97
C PHE A 127 -6.52 -20.14 -23.31
N TRP A 128 -6.40 -21.19 -22.50
CA TRP A 128 -5.09 -21.67 -22.05
C TRP A 128 -5.02 -23.19 -22.10
N ASN A 129 -4.09 -23.74 -22.88
CA ASN A 129 -3.77 -25.17 -22.80
C ASN A 129 -2.82 -25.41 -21.61
N PHE A 130 -3.39 -25.52 -20.41
CA PHE A 130 -2.64 -25.43 -19.17
C PHE A 130 -1.56 -26.54 -19.02
N PRO A 131 -0.36 -26.20 -18.52
CA PRO A 131 0.67 -27.16 -18.15
C PRO A 131 0.18 -28.15 -17.08
N SER A 132 -0.24 -29.34 -17.50
CA SER A 132 -0.98 -30.29 -16.63
C SER A 132 -0.14 -31.05 -15.59
N GLN A 133 1.15 -30.74 -15.40
CA GLN A 133 2.00 -31.46 -14.46
C GLN A 133 2.09 -30.74 -13.11
N PHE A 134 1.62 -31.41 -12.05
CA PHE A 134 1.74 -30.91 -10.69
C PHE A 134 3.12 -31.20 -10.09
N VAL A 135 3.73 -30.18 -9.48
CA VAL A 135 4.86 -30.27 -8.54
C VAL A 135 4.58 -29.38 -7.31
N PRO A 136 5.14 -29.69 -6.12
CA PRO A 136 4.94 -28.87 -4.93
C PRO A 136 5.43 -27.42 -5.08
N ALA A 137 4.90 -26.53 -4.24
CA ALA A 137 5.42 -25.16 -4.13
C ALA A 137 6.89 -25.16 -3.69
N GLY A 138 7.72 -24.30 -4.29
CA GLY A 138 9.17 -24.25 -4.05
C GLY A 138 10.01 -25.15 -4.96
N PHE A 139 9.42 -25.72 -6.02
CA PHE A 139 10.17 -26.42 -7.07
C PHE A 139 11.10 -25.45 -7.82
N GLU A 140 12.38 -25.83 -7.98
CA GLU A 140 13.36 -25.08 -8.75
C GLU A 140 13.40 -25.52 -10.20
N TYR A 141 13.18 -24.58 -11.12
CA TYR A 141 13.24 -24.80 -12.55
C TYR A 141 14.69 -24.76 -13.05
N GLU A 142 15.05 -25.67 -13.97
CA GLU A 142 16.40 -25.65 -14.59
C GLU A 142 16.53 -24.62 -15.72
N ASN A 143 15.43 -24.32 -16.41
CA ASN A 143 15.40 -23.39 -17.54
C ASN A 143 13.97 -22.93 -17.86
N ASP A 144 13.84 -21.90 -18.72
CA ASP A 144 12.56 -21.28 -19.10
C ASP A 144 11.58 -22.23 -19.79
N LEU A 145 12.06 -23.31 -20.43
CA LEU A 145 11.17 -24.31 -21.03
C LEU A 145 10.42 -25.09 -19.95
N GLU A 146 11.01 -25.35 -18.78
CA GLU A 146 10.29 -26.04 -17.70
C GLU A 146 9.08 -25.24 -17.23
N CYS A 147 9.19 -23.90 -17.17
CA CYS A 147 8.11 -22.99 -16.81
C CYS A 147 6.91 -23.08 -17.77
N GLY A 148 7.10 -23.56 -19.01
CA GLY A 148 6.02 -23.74 -19.99
C GLY A 148 5.20 -25.02 -19.81
N ILE A 149 5.67 -25.98 -18.99
CA ILE A 149 5.01 -27.29 -18.80
C ILE A 149 4.81 -27.68 -17.33
N ILE A 150 5.38 -26.93 -16.39
CA ILE A 150 5.25 -27.12 -14.95
C ILE A 150 4.79 -25.80 -14.32
N ASP A 151 3.74 -25.87 -13.50
CA ASP A 151 3.28 -24.76 -12.65
C ASP A 151 3.38 -25.19 -11.18
N ALA A 152 4.50 -24.85 -10.54
CA ALA A 152 4.78 -25.24 -9.16
C ALA A 152 3.73 -24.71 -8.19
N GLY A 153 3.09 -25.61 -7.45
CA GLY A 153 2.02 -25.25 -6.50
C GLY A 153 0.76 -24.67 -7.14
N TYR A 154 0.63 -24.70 -8.47
CA TYR A 154 -0.46 -24.08 -9.22
C TYR A 154 -0.58 -22.56 -8.99
N THR A 155 0.55 -21.88 -8.80
CA THR A 155 0.58 -20.43 -8.57
C THR A 155 0.07 -19.66 -9.78
N LEU A 156 0.49 -20.04 -10.99
CA LEU A 156 0.00 -19.39 -12.21
C LEU A 156 -1.46 -19.73 -12.48
N LEU A 157 -1.90 -20.97 -12.24
CA LEU A 157 -3.32 -21.33 -12.36
C LEU A 157 -4.21 -20.54 -11.41
N ARG A 158 -3.79 -20.37 -10.15
CA ARG A 158 -4.52 -19.57 -9.15
C ARG A 158 -4.67 -18.14 -9.63
N ARG A 159 -3.57 -17.51 -10.05
CA ARG A 159 -3.58 -16.16 -10.60
C ARG A 159 -4.45 -16.05 -11.85
N PHE A 160 -4.32 -17.00 -12.78
CA PHE A 160 -5.08 -17.02 -14.02
C PHE A 160 -6.58 -17.09 -13.78
N LEU A 161 -7.03 -17.97 -12.88
CA LEU A 161 -8.45 -18.12 -12.58
C LEU A 161 -8.99 -17.01 -11.67
N SER A 162 -8.15 -16.34 -10.87
CA SER A 162 -8.57 -15.16 -10.11
C SER A 162 -8.71 -13.92 -10.97
N GLU A 163 -7.76 -13.67 -11.88
CA GLU A 163 -7.73 -12.45 -12.72
C GLU A 163 -8.51 -12.61 -14.03
N GLY A 164 -8.49 -13.81 -14.63
CA GLY A 164 -9.07 -14.08 -15.95
C GLY A 164 -10.53 -13.64 -16.13
N PRO A 165 -11.42 -13.81 -15.13
CA PRO A 165 -12.79 -13.32 -15.23
C PRO A 165 -12.92 -11.81 -15.50
N ASP A 166 -11.96 -10.98 -15.06
CA ASP A 166 -12.00 -9.53 -15.28
C ASP A 166 -11.71 -9.15 -16.73
N TRP A 167 -11.06 -10.04 -17.47
CA TRP A 167 -10.73 -9.90 -18.89
C TRP A 167 -11.83 -10.46 -19.81
N LEU A 168 -12.89 -11.06 -19.27
CA LEU A 168 -14.01 -11.57 -20.05
C LEU A 168 -15.08 -10.51 -20.30
N THR A 169 -15.71 -10.58 -21.48
CA THR A 169 -17.02 -9.96 -21.72
C THR A 169 -18.08 -10.58 -20.80
N ASN A 170 -19.27 -9.97 -20.70
CA ASN A 170 -20.33 -10.46 -19.81
C ASN A 170 -20.74 -11.91 -20.08
N ASP A 171 -20.79 -12.30 -21.36
CA ASP A 171 -21.08 -13.67 -21.81
C ASP A 171 -19.81 -14.47 -22.14
N GLY A 172 -18.65 -13.91 -21.82
CA GLY A 172 -17.36 -14.50 -22.10
C GLY A 172 -17.10 -15.75 -21.26
N ARG A 173 -16.16 -16.58 -21.73
CA ARG A 173 -15.79 -17.82 -21.06
C ARG A 173 -14.29 -18.10 -21.16
N ILE A 174 -13.74 -18.67 -20.10
CA ILE A 174 -12.43 -19.29 -20.14
C ILE A 174 -12.58 -20.70 -20.71
N ILE A 175 -11.72 -21.06 -21.66
CA ILE A 175 -11.56 -22.40 -22.19
C ILE A 175 -10.19 -22.88 -21.72
N MET A 176 -10.13 -23.98 -21.00
CA MET A 176 -8.88 -24.47 -20.44
C MET A 176 -8.64 -25.93 -20.80
N GLY A 177 -7.49 -26.20 -21.43
CA GLY A 177 -6.99 -27.55 -21.61
C GLY A 177 -6.53 -28.13 -20.27
N PHE A 178 -7.01 -29.31 -19.91
CA PHE A 178 -6.67 -29.94 -18.63
C PHE A 178 -6.49 -31.46 -18.81
N GLY A 179 -5.23 -31.90 -18.71
CA GLY A 179 -4.84 -33.30 -18.89
C GLY A 179 -5.15 -34.20 -17.69
N SER A 180 -5.08 -35.52 -17.88
CA SER A 180 -5.32 -36.51 -16.82
C SER A 180 -4.24 -36.59 -15.74
N TYR A 181 -3.11 -35.90 -15.92
CA TYR A 181 -2.03 -35.82 -14.92
C TYR A 181 -2.20 -34.64 -13.94
N ALA A 182 -3.19 -33.77 -14.19
CA ALA A 182 -3.46 -32.61 -13.36
C ALA A 182 -4.35 -32.96 -12.15
N ARG A 183 -4.25 -32.14 -11.09
CA ARG A 183 -5.02 -32.29 -9.85
C ARG A 183 -6.40 -31.63 -9.93
N ASP A 184 -7.42 -32.45 -10.18
CA ASP A 184 -8.83 -32.02 -10.26
C ASP A 184 -9.36 -31.45 -8.93
N ASP A 185 -8.86 -31.94 -7.79
CA ASP A 185 -9.21 -31.47 -6.46
C ASP A 185 -8.71 -30.03 -6.22
N ILE A 186 -7.47 -29.73 -6.62
CA ILE A 186 -6.92 -28.37 -6.53
C ILE A 186 -7.65 -27.44 -7.49
N LEU A 187 -7.92 -27.88 -8.72
CA LEU A 187 -8.71 -27.08 -9.65
C LEU A 187 -10.11 -26.76 -9.09
N SER A 188 -10.78 -27.75 -8.48
CA SER A 188 -12.10 -27.56 -7.86
C SER A 188 -12.05 -26.58 -6.70
N GLU A 189 -10.97 -26.62 -5.90
CA GLU A 189 -10.71 -25.64 -4.85
C GLU A 189 -10.59 -24.23 -5.43
N ILE A 190 -9.74 -24.02 -6.44
CA ILE A 190 -9.51 -22.72 -7.08
C ILE A 190 -10.80 -22.17 -7.70
N VAL A 191 -11.55 -23.02 -8.41
CA VAL A 191 -12.84 -22.65 -9.02
C VAL A 191 -13.82 -22.18 -7.94
N ARG A 192 -13.90 -22.90 -6.81
CA ARG A 192 -14.76 -22.53 -5.68
C ARG A 192 -14.31 -21.23 -4.99
N GLU A 193 -13.01 -21.07 -4.74
CA GLU A 193 -12.44 -19.85 -4.14
C GLU A 193 -12.77 -18.61 -4.96
N ASN A 194 -12.72 -18.74 -6.29
CA ASN A 194 -12.98 -17.65 -7.23
C ASN A 194 -14.45 -17.55 -7.67
N ARG A 195 -15.36 -18.32 -7.05
CA ARG A 195 -16.81 -18.36 -7.36
C ARG A 195 -17.10 -18.56 -8.85
N LEU A 196 -16.33 -19.44 -9.47
CA LEU A 196 -16.46 -19.80 -10.86
C LEU A 196 -17.30 -21.07 -11.01
N GLU A 197 -17.88 -21.24 -12.19
CA GLU A 197 -18.52 -22.47 -12.61
C GLU A 197 -17.63 -23.15 -13.65
N ALA A 198 -17.21 -24.38 -13.39
CA ALA A 198 -16.42 -25.19 -14.31
C ALA A 198 -17.24 -26.37 -14.83
N SER A 199 -17.24 -26.60 -16.14
CA SER A 199 -17.85 -27.77 -16.76
C SER A 199 -16.97 -28.33 -17.87
N ILE A 200 -17.04 -29.64 -18.09
CA ILE A 200 -16.32 -30.29 -19.19
C ILE A 200 -17.08 -30.02 -20.49
N LEU A 201 -16.41 -29.43 -21.47
CA LEU A 201 -16.94 -29.25 -22.83
C LEU A 201 -16.72 -30.50 -23.68
N VAL A 202 -15.48 -31.00 -23.66
CA VAL A 202 -15.08 -32.16 -24.45
C VAL A 202 -14.01 -32.94 -23.69
N LYS A 203 -14.03 -34.26 -23.85
CA LYS A 203 -13.08 -35.18 -23.23
C LYS A 203 -12.75 -36.29 -24.23
N GLY A 204 -11.48 -36.61 -24.39
CA GLY A 204 -11.04 -37.64 -25.32
C GLY A 204 -9.60 -38.07 -25.11
N ALA A 205 -9.27 -39.23 -25.68
CA ALA A 205 -7.89 -39.73 -25.75
C ALA A 205 -7.33 -39.45 -27.15
N GLN A 206 -6.04 -39.14 -27.23
CA GLN A 206 -5.32 -39.14 -28.51
C GLN A 206 -4.96 -40.58 -28.87
N GLN A 207 -5.21 -41.04 -30.10
CA GLN A 207 -5.13 -42.46 -30.52
C GLN A 207 -3.80 -43.18 -30.21
N THR A 208 -2.72 -42.44 -29.92
CA THR A 208 -1.37 -42.95 -29.70
C THR A 208 -0.81 -42.76 -28.28
N ARG A 209 -1.60 -42.22 -27.33
CA ARG A 209 -1.13 -41.94 -25.94
C ARG A 209 -2.13 -42.42 -24.88
N THR A 210 -1.61 -42.77 -23.69
CA THR A 210 -2.40 -43.18 -22.51
C THR A 210 -3.06 -42.00 -21.78
N ALA A 211 -2.76 -40.76 -22.16
CA ALA A 211 -3.28 -39.56 -21.52
C ALA A 211 -4.68 -39.19 -22.04
N THR A 212 -5.59 -38.85 -21.12
CA THR A 212 -6.90 -38.27 -21.48
C THR A 212 -6.82 -36.76 -21.38
N TYR A 213 -7.25 -36.05 -22.41
CA TYR A 213 -7.35 -34.59 -22.40
C TYR A 213 -8.81 -34.16 -22.25
N ARG A 214 -8.99 -32.97 -21.64
CA ARG A 214 -10.29 -32.31 -21.48
C ARG A 214 -10.16 -30.84 -21.87
N LEU A 215 -11.20 -30.30 -22.50
CA LEU A 215 -11.43 -28.86 -22.51
C LEU A 215 -12.50 -28.54 -21.48
N LEU A 216 -12.15 -27.67 -20.53
CA LEU A 216 -13.05 -27.15 -19.53
C LEU A 216 -13.56 -25.79 -19.98
N GLN A 217 -14.84 -25.54 -19.78
CA GLN A 217 -15.41 -24.21 -19.80
C GLN A 217 -15.48 -23.70 -18.37
N ILE A 218 -14.98 -22.50 -18.15
CA ILE A 218 -15.08 -21.80 -16.88
C ILE A 218 -15.79 -20.46 -17.10
N ARG A 219 -16.82 -20.19 -16.31
CA ARG A 219 -17.65 -18.97 -16.36
C ARG A 219 -17.75 -18.31 -14.99
N LYS A 220 -18.13 -17.03 -14.98
CA LYS A 220 -18.57 -16.34 -13.76
C LYS A 220 -19.81 -17.06 -13.22
N GLY A 221 -19.82 -17.44 -11.94
CA GLY A 221 -20.96 -18.11 -11.34
C GLY A 221 -22.22 -17.24 -11.31
N HIS A 222 -23.41 -17.87 -11.42
CA HIS A 222 -24.72 -17.19 -11.50
C HIS A 222 -25.28 -16.69 -10.15
N GLU A 223 -24.53 -16.71 -9.05
CA GLU A 223 -24.97 -16.05 -7.82
C GLU A 223 -25.12 -14.54 -8.07
N GLN A 224 -26.23 -13.95 -7.60
CA GLN A 224 -26.41 -12.49 -7.67
C GLN A 224 -25.13 -11.82 -7.16
N PRO A 225 -24.58 -10.81 -7.87
CA PRO A 225 -23.35 -10.17 -7.45
C PRO A 225 -23.54 -9.68 -6.02
N ARG A 226 -22.90 -10.36 -5.06
CA ARG A 226 -22.80 -9.82 -3.71
C ARG A 226 -22.17 -8.45 -3.88
N SER A 227 -22.86 -7.41 -3.43
CA SER A 227 -22.32 -6.06 -3.37
C SER A 227 -20.89 -6.16 -2.84
N ARG A 228 -19.93 -5.49 -3.51
CA ARG A 228 -18.49 -5.51 -3.22
C ARG A 228 -18.11 -5.41 -1.74
N PHE A 229 -18.99 -4.84 -0.91
CA PHE A 229 -18.80 -4.61 0.51
C PHE A 229 -19.87 -5.26 1.41
N SER A 230 -20.42 -6.39 1.00
CA SER A 230 -21.50 -7.09 1.71
C SER A 230 -21.11 -7.55 3.13
N GLN A 231 -19.93 -8.15 3.29
CA GLN A 231 -19.40 -8.62 4.57
C GLN A 231 -18.99 -7.44 5.45
N SER A 232 -18.29 -6.47 4.87
CA SER A 232 -17.94 -5.24 5.56
C SER A 232 -19.20 -4.55 6.12
N ARG A 233 -20.31 -4.55 5.38
CA ARG A 233 -21.59 -3.98 5.85
C ARG A 233 -22.19 -4.76 7.02
N ALA A 234 -22.18 -6.08 6.95
CA ALA A 234 -22.65 -6.94 8.04
C ALA A 234 -21.79 -6.77 9.31
N LEU A 235 -20.47 -6.63 9.15
CA LEU A 235 -19.54 -6.41 10.26
C LEU A 235 -19.70 -5.01 10.86
N THR A 236 -19.90 -3.97 10.05
CA THR A 236 -20.22 -2.61 10.55
C THR A 236 -21.50 -2.64 11.39
N GLU A 237 -22.55 -3.32 10.94
CA GLU A 237 -23.81 -3.40 11.69
C GLU A 237 -23.63 -4.14 13.02
N ARG A 238 -22.92 -5.27 13.00
CA ARG A 238 -22.57 -5.98 14.23
C ARG A 238 -21.74 -5.10 15.18
N ALA A 239 -20.78 -4.35 14.64
CA ALA A 239 -19.92 -3.48 15.43
C ALA A 239 -20.69 -2.31 16.05
N ARG A 240 -21.74 -1.77 15.41
CA ARG A 240 -22.62 -0.75 15.99
C ARG A 240 -23.34 -1.22 17.25
N GLY A 241 -23.58 -2.52 17.38
CA GLY A 241 -24.10 -3.13 18.61
C GLY A 241 -23.08 -3.25 19.75
N LEU A 242 -21.79 -3.04 19.46
CA LEU A 242 -20.69 -3.23 20.42
C LEU A 242 -19.92 -1.93 20.72
N TYR A 243 -19.74 -1.08 19.72
CA TYR A 243 -18.96 0.15 19.78
C TYR A 243 -19.81 1.35 19.38
N PRO A 244 -19.66 2.51 20.05
CA PRO A 244 -20.24 3.76 19.59
C PRO A 244 -19.86 4.03 18.12
N ALA A 245 -20.87 4.30 17.28
CA ALA A 245 -20.73 4.48 15.83
C ALA A 245 -20.08 3.29 15.07
N GLY A 246 -19.95 2.12 15.70
CA GLY A 246 -19.38 0.91 15.09
C GLY A 246 -17.85 0.88 15.00
N VAL A 247 -17.15 1.81 15.66
CA VAL A 247 -15.67 1.93 15.59
C VAL A 247 -15.05 2.15 16.98
N THR A 248 -13.84 1.63 17.17
CA THR A 248 -13.02 1.89 18.38
C THR A 248 -11.93 2.95 18.16
N ARG A 249 -11.64 3.28 16.90
CA ARG A 249 -10.65 4.29 16.50
C ARG A 249 -11.25 5.25 15.50
N VAL A 250 -11.50 6.48 15.93
CA VAL A 250 -12.18 7.53 15.15
C VAL A 250 -11.48 7.81 13.81
N SER A 251 -10.15 7.69 13.76
CA SER A 251 -9.38 7.99 12.55
C SER A 251 -9.61 7.01 11.40
N VAL A 252 -10.00 5.76 11.67
CA VAL A 252 -10.32 4.77 10.62
C VAL A 252 -11.68 5.09 9.99
N GLY A 253 -12.58 5.67 10.78
CA GLY A 253 -13.86 6.22 10.32
C GLY A 253 -14.75 5.24 9.56
N THR A 254 -15.73 5.81 8.87
CA THR A 254 -16.56 5.13 7.89
C THR A 254 -16.42 5.84 6.54
N VAL A 255 -16.32 5.07 5.47
CA VAL A 255 -16.27 5.56 4.11
C VAL A 255 -17.68 5.46 3.51
N PRO A 256 -18.23 6.55 2.97
CA PRO A 256 -19.45 6.48 2.17
C PRO A 256 -19.13 5.85 0.82
N ILE A 257 -19.60 4.62 0.62
CA ILE A 257 -19.38 3.86 -0.61
C ILE A 257 -20.71 3.60 -1.32
N GLY A 258 -20.78 3.97 -2.60
CA GLY A 258 -21.98 3.91 -3.41
C GLY A 258 -23.01 5.02 -3.09
N LYS A 259 -24.24 4.85 -3.59
CA LYS A 259 -25.33 5.84 -3.42
C LYS A 259 -25.92 5.88 -2.00
N ARG A 260 -25.63 4.87 -1.18
CA ARG A 260 -26.09 4.79 0.21
C ARG A 260 -25.04 5.47 1.09
N ASN A 261 -25.40 6.61 1.64
CA ASN A 261 -24.54 7.41 2.51
C ASN A 261 -24.48 6.82 3.93
N ASP A 262 -24.53 5.49 4.08
CA ASP A 262 -24.82 4.81 5.34
C ASP A 262 -23.57 4.53 6.19
N GLY A 263 -22.41 5.05 5.80
CA GLY A 263 -21.16 4.98 6.55
C GLY A 263 -20.70 3.55 6.80
N LEU A 264 -19.84 3.05 5.91
CA LEU A 264 -19.31 1.69 5.93
C LEU A 264 -17.84 1.67 6.35
N SER A 265 -17.43 0.77 7.24
CA SER A 265 -16.01 0.52 7.50
C SER A 265 -15.53 -0.67 6.68
N ILE A 266 -14.36 -0.56 6.06
CA ILE A 266 -13.69 -1.69 5.41
C ILE A 266 -12.98 -2.50 6.49
N TYR A 267 -13.33 -3.79 6.61
CA TYR A 267 -12.70 -4.69 7.59
C TYR A 267 -11.53 -5.40 6.95
N ALA A 268 -10.32 -5.06 7.36
CA ALA A 268 -9.11 -5.77 6.95
C ALA A 268 -9.16 -7.25 7.39
N HIS A 269 -8.79 -8.15 6.50
CA HIS A 269 -8.68 -9.59 6.75
C HIS A 269 -7.21 -10.04 6.81
N ALA A 270 -6.42 -9.66 5.80
CA ALA A 270 -5.01 -10.03 5.68
C ALA A 270 -4.21 -8.93 4.98
N GLY A 271 -2.89 -8.99 5.07
CA GLY A 271 -1.99 -8.09 4.34
C GLY A 271 -0.65 -8.75 4.04
N GLU A 272 -0.06 -8.40 2.91
CA GLU A 272 1.26 -8.84 2.48
C GLU A 272 1.93 -7.79 1.61
N GLY A 273 3.19 -7.46 1.91
CA GLY A 273 3.94 -6.46 1.16
C GLY A 273 3.22 -5.13 1.13
N ALA A 274 2.95 -4.59 -0.06
CA ALA A 274 2.24 -3.33 -0.24
C ALA A 274 0.71 -3.48 -0.28
N ARG A 275 0.15 -4.68 -0.03
CA ARG A 275 -1.27 -4.96 -0.23
C ARG A 275 -1.99 -5.35 1.05
N ILE A 276 -3.27 -4.97 1.10
CA ILE A 276 -4.25 -5.38 2.10
C ILE A 276 -5.44 -6.05 1.41
N GLN A 277 -5.96 -7.12 2.00
CA GLN A 277 -7.19 -7.78 1.60
C GLN A 277 -8.28 -7.55 2.67
N ASP A 278 -9.49 -7.19 2.25
CA ASP A 278 -10.62 -7.03 3.16
C ASP A 278 -11.45 -8.32 3.36
N ALA A 279 -12.40 -8.29 4.29
CA ALA A 279 -13.29 -9.40 4.61
C ALA A 279 -14.25 -9.80 3.47
N ASP A 280 -14.37 -8.98 2.44
CA ASP A 280 -15.13 -9.29 1.22
C ASP A 280 -14.27 -9.98 0.15
N GLY A 281 -12.95 -10.03 0.36
CA GLY A 281 -11.95 -10.60 -0.57
C GLY A 281 -11.34 -9.58 -1.52
N ASN A 282 -11.70 -8.30 -1.42
CA ASN A 282 -11.12 -7.26 -2.26
C ASN A 282 -9.67 -6.98 -1.86
N SER A 283 -8.80 -6.75 -2.84
CA SER A 283 -7.39 -6.41 -2.60
C SER A 283 -7.09 -4.96 -2.97
N TYR A 284 -6.31 -4.28 -2.12
CA TYR A 284 -5.92 -2.88 -2.30
C TYR A 284 -4.42 -2.71 -2.13
N VAL A 285 -3.81 -1.82 -2.92
CA VAL A 285 -2.48 -1.28 -2.62
C VAL A 285 -2.62 -0.28 -1.47
N ASP A 286 -1.89 -0.51 -0.39
CA ASP A 286 -2.06 0.15 0.91
C ASP A 286 -1.11 1.34 1.11
N PHE A 287 -1.53 2.49 0.62
CA PHE A 287 -0.89 3.78 0.90
C PHE A 287 -1.29 4.35 2.27
N HIS A 288 -2.23 3.74 2.99
CA HIS A 288 -2.60 4.11 4.34
C HIS A 288 -1.56 3.59 5.35
N SER A 289 -1.14 2.32 5.22
CA SER A 289 -0.06 1.68 6.00
C SER A 289 -0.19 1.91 7.51
N ASN A 290 -1.40 1.74 8.05
CA ASN A 290 -1.80 2.12 9.41
C ASN A 290 -1.33 3.54 9.82
N PHE A 291 -1.71 4.55 9.03
CA PHE A 291 -1.29 5.95 9.21
C PHE A 291 0.23 6.09 9.23
N SER A 292 0.89 5.57 8.18
CA SER A 292 2.36 5.52 8.00
C SER A 292 3.16 4.75 9.05
N THR A 293 2.51 3.89 9.84
CA THR A 293 3.17 3.06 10.86
C THR A 293 3.97 1.92 10.23
N LEU A 294 3.39 1.27 9.23
CA LEU A 294 3.97 0.09 8.59
C LEU A 294 4.88 0.52 7.45
N ILE A 295 6.05 1.09 7.77
CA ILE A 295 6.97 1.60 6.74
C ILE A 295 7.44 0.50 5.78
N HIS A 296 7.50 -0.75 6.22
CA HIS A 296 7.85 -1.90 5.37
C HIS A 296 6.64 -2.60 4.73
N GLY A 297 5.44 -2.04 4.91
CA GLY A 297 4.19 -2.69 4.55
C GLY A 297 3.84 -3.84 5.49
N HIS A 298 3.05 -4.78 4.99
CA HIS A 298 2.50 -5.89 5.77
C HIS A 298 3.41 -7.11 5.77
N ARG A 299 3.51 -7.78 6.92
CA ARG A 299 4.22 -9.06 7.09
C ARG A 299 5.68 -9.03 6.62
N HIS A 300 6.41 -7.96 6.94
CA HIS A 300 7.82 -7.84 6.58
C HIS A 300 8.64 -9.02 7.14
N PRO A 301 9.38 -9.79 6.31
CA PRO A 301 9.96 -11.06 6.71
C PRO A 301 10.88 -10.98 7.94
N GLU A 302 11.76 -9.97 8.00
CA GLU A 302 12.70 -9.83 9.12
C GLU A 302 12.01 -9.49 10.43
N THR A 303 10.99 -8.62 10.39
CA THR A 303 10.17 -8.29 11.56
C THR A 303 9.37 -9.51 12.04
N VAL A 304 8.79 -10.28 11.12
CA VAL A 304 8.05 -11.51 11.47
C VAL A 304 8.98 -12.54 12.09
N ALA A 305 10.18 -12.74 11.55
CA ALA A 305 11.17 -13.64 12.12
C ALA A 305 11.61 -13.21 13.53
N ALA A 306 11.84 -11.91 13.75
CA ALA A 306 12.19 -11.37 15.06
C ALA A 306 11.07 -11.57 16.09
N ILE A 307 9.81 -11.33 15.70
CA ILE A 307 8.63 -11.59 16.54
C ILE A 307 8.54 -13.08 16.87
N ALA A 308 8.62 -13.96 15.88
CA ALA A 308 8.53 -15.41 16.08
C ALA A 308 9.63 -15.93 17.02
N SER A 309 10.87 -15.48 16.84
CA SER A 309 11.98 -15.85 17.71
C SER A 309 11.77 -15.36 19.15
N GLN A 310 11.25 -14.15 19.33
CA GLN A 310 10.96 -13.63 20.67
C GLN A 310 9.80 -14.36 21.34
N LEU A 311 8.79 -14.82 20.59
CA LEU A 311 7.66 -15.59 21.15
C LEU A 311 8.10 -16.88 21.85
N GLU A 312 9.13 -17.56 21.34
CA GLU A 312 9.71 -18.76 21.98
C GLU A 312 10.29 -18.47 23.37
N ARG A 313 10.59 -17.20 23.67
CA ARG A 313 11.15 -16.76 24.96
C ARG A 313 10.10 -16.10 25.86
N GLY A 314 8.93 -15.76 25.32
CA GLY A 314 7.86 -15.02 26.01
C GLY A 314 7.70 -13.58 25.50
N THR A 315 6.55 -12.97 25.81
CA THR A 315 6.11 -11.69 25.23
C THR A 315 6.45 -10.46 26.08
N CYS A 316 6.29 -10.57 27.40
CA CYS A 316 6.39 -9.45 28.34
C CYS A 316 6.79 -9.96 29.73
N PHE A 317 7.57 -9.16 30.46
CA PHE A 317 8.11 -9.51 31.79
C PHE A 317 8.03 -8.30 32.72
N GLY A 318 8.02 -8.54 34.03
CA GLY A 318 8.18 -7.48 35.04
C GLY A 318 9.64 -7.03 35.22
N ASN A 319 10.57 -7.66 34.50
CA ASN A 319 12.01 -7.41 34.55
C ASN A 319 12.51 -6.88 33.20
N PRO A 320 13.60 -6.09 33.18
CA PRO A 320 14.23 -5.66 31.93
C PRO A 320 14.76 -6.84 31.12
N THR A 321 14.92 -6.65 29.82
CA THR A 321 15.37 -7.68 28.87
C THR A 321 16.46 -7.16 27.95
N VAL A 322 17.33 -8.03 27.44
CA VAL A 322 18.38 -7.60 26.48
C VAL A 322 17.80 -6.87 25.26
N ALA A 323 16.58 -7.24 24.84
CA ALA A 323 15.92 -6.60 23.70
C ALA A 323 15.67 -5.10 23.92
N ASP A 324 15.41 -4.65 25.16
CA ASP A 324 15.23 -3.23 25.46
C ASP A 324 16.53 -2.44 25.28
N ILE A 325 17.68 -3.01 25.67
CA ILE A 325 19.02 -2.44 25.44
C ILE A 325 19.32 -2.38 23.95
N ASP A 326 19.07 -3.47 23.21
CA ASP A 326 19.39 -3.56 21.78
C ASP A 326 18.64 -2.51 20.95
N LEU A 327 17.34 -2.31 21.22
CA LEU A 327 16.57 -1.26 20.54
C LEU A 327 16.99 0.14 21.00
N ALA A 328 17.26 0.33 22.30
CA ALA A 328 17.72 1.63 22.81
C ALA A 328 19.03 2.05 22.15
N GLN A 329 20.01 1.14 22.09
CA GLN A 329 21.29 1.37 21.44
C GLN A 329 21.10 1.70 19.96
N ALA A 330 20.25 0.95 19.24
CA ALA A 330 19.95 1.22 17.85
C ALA A 330 19.38 2.63 17.61
N ILE A 331 18.50 3.10 18.51
CA ILE A 331 17.92 4.45 18.41
C ILE A 331 18.98 5.51 18.68
N CYS A 332 19.77 5.36 19.75
CA CYS A 332 20.81 6.34 20.11
C CYS A 332 21.92 6.42 19.06
N GLU A 333 22.32 5.29 18.45
CA GLU A 333 23.30 5.27 17.36
C GLU A 333 22.76 5.94 16.09
N ARG A 334 21.46 5.81 15.84
CA ARG A 334 20.83 6.30 14.61
C ARG A 334 20.45 7.78 14.68
N ILE A 335 20.04 8.29 15.84
CA ILE A 335 19.46 9.63 15.98
C ILE A 335 20.37 10.48 16.89
N PRO A 336 21.19 11.38 16.33
CA PRO A 336 22.20 12.13 17.10
C PRO A 336 21.65 12.98 18.25
N ALA A 337 20.39 13.41 18.18
CA ALA A 337 19.74 14.18 19.23
C ALA A 337 19.34 13.34 20.47
N ILE A 338 19.46 12.01 20.40
CA ILE A 338 19.03 11.08 21.44
C ILE A 338 20.26 10.36 22.01
N GLU A 339 20.60 10.70 23.25
CA GLU A 339 21.65 10.01 24.01
C GLU A 339 21.07 8.93 24.92
N ARG A 340 19.86 9.16 25.43
CA ARG A 340 19.12 8.24 26.31
C ARG A 340 17.65 8.20 25.92
N VAL A 341 17.00 7.06 26.19
CA VAL A 341 15.59 6.83 25.86
C VAL A 341 14.80 6.24 27.02
N ARG A 342 13.48 6.41 26.97
CA ARG A 342 12.52 5.54 27.66
C ARG A 342 11.43 5.06 26.72
N PHE A 343 11.03 3.81 26.88
CA PHE A 343 9.96 3.18 26.11
C PHE A 343 8.60 3.30 26.80
N LEU A 344 7.59 3.46 25.95
CA LEU A 344 6.18 3.73 26.25
C LEU A 344 5.33 2.93 25.25
N ASN A 345 4.01 3.01 25.35
CA ASN A 345 3.08 2.16 24.59
C ASN A 345 2.45 2.86 23.39
N SER A 346 2.61 4.19 23.28
CA SER A 346 2.09 4.97 22.18
C SER A 346 2.83 6.29 22.00
N GLY A 347 2.73 6.89 20.82
CA GLY A 347 3.18 8.26 20.59
C GLY A 347 2.49 9.30 21.51
N THR A 348 1.23 9.08 21.87
CA THR A 348 0.53 9.91 22.86
C THR A 348 1.26 9.90 24.21
N GLU A 349 1.66 8.72 24.69
CA GLU A 349 2.43 8.61 25.93
C GLU A 349 3.80 9.27 25.79
N ALA A 350 4.47 9.12 24.64
CA ALA A 350 5.76 9.76 24.39
C ALA A 350 5.69 11.29 24.52
N VAL A 351 4.71 11.92 23.86
CA VAL A 351 4.46 13.36 23.98
C VAL A 351 4.11 13.75 25.41
N MET A 352 3.24 12.99 26.08
CA MET A 352 2.87 13.24 27.48
C MET A 352 4.11 13.27 28.39
N PHE A 353 4.98 12.27 28.29
CA PHE A 353 6.17 12.20 29.14
C PHE A 353 7.25 13.21 28.76
N ALA A 354 7.36 13.61 27.48
CA ALA A 354 8.23 14.71 27.08
C ALA A 354 7.78 16.05 27.68
N ILE A 355 6.47 16.34 27.66
CA ILE A 355 5.90 17.54 28.29
C ILE A 355 6.14 17.52 29.81
N LYS A 356 5.91 16.37 30.46
CA LYS A 356 6.17 16.21 31.90
C LYS A 356 7.64 16.46 32.25
N ALA A 357 8.57 15.92 31.45
CA ALA A 357 10.00 16.17 31.62
C ALA A 357 10.32 17.65 31.47
N ALA A 358 9.82 18.31 30.43
CA ALA A 358 10.05 19.74 30.24
C ALA A 358 9.52 20.60 31.39
N ARG A 359 8.32 20.30 31.91
CA ARG A 359 7.76 20.98 33.09
C ARG A 359 8.63 20.79 34.32
N ALA A 360 9.04 19.56 34.60
CA ALA A 360 9.87 19.24 35.76
C ALA A 360 11.24 19.94 35.71
N MET A 361 11.84 20.03 34.52
CA MET A 361 13.15 20.66 34.34
C MET A 361 13.14 22.18 34.39
N THR A 362 12.09 22.79 33.86
CA THR A 362 12.01 24.25 33.76
C THR A 362 11.28 24.88 34.94
N ASN A 363 10.56 24.08 35.73
CA ASN A 363 9.62 24.53 36.77
C ASN A 363 8.56 25.51 36.22
N ARG A 364 8.14 25.27 34.98
CA ARG A 364 7.13 26.03 34.24
C ARG A 364 5.97 25.13 33.85
N THR A 365 4.79 25.68 33.65
CA THR A 365 3.56 24.88 33.44
C THR A 365 3.06 24.90 32.01
N ARG A 366 3.21 26.02 31.28
CA ARG A 366 2.64 26.16 29.94
C ARG A 366 3.46 25.43 28.89
N LEU A 367 2.81 25.03 27.80
CA LEU A 367 3.48 24.60 26.57
C LEU A 367 3.02 25.45 25.40
N ALA A 368 3.85 25.54 24.37
CA ALA A 368 3.46 26.07 23.08
C ALA A 368 3.37 24.94 22.04
N LYS A 369 2.43 25.05 21.10
CA LYS A 369 2.31 24.12 19.96
C LYS A 369 1.83 24.83 18.71
N LEU A 370 2.05 24.20 17.56
CA LEU A 370 1.61 24.74 16.27
C LEU A 370 0.10 24.55 16.08
N GLU A 371 -0.55 25.57 15.52
CA GLU A 371 -1.98 25.56 15.19
C GLU A 371 -2.33 24.37 14.28
N GLY A 372 -3.33 23.58 14.67
CA GLY A 372 -3.77 22.40 13.90
C GLY A 372 -2.84 21.18 13.96
N ALA A 373 -1.68 21.26 14.63
CA ALA A 373 -0.80 20.11 14.80
C ALA A 373 -1.41 19.11 15.80
N PHE A 374 -1.26 17.82 15.50
CA PHE A 374 -1.79 16.72 16.31
C PHE A 374 -0.64 15.95 16.96
N HIS A 375 -0.67 15.83 18.28
CA HIS A 375 0.40 15.23 19.09
C HIS A 375 -0.14 14.11 20.01
N GLY A 376 -1.16 13.38 19.54
CA GLY A 376 -1.86 12.38 20.34
C GLY A 376 -3.04 12.95 21.10
N THR A 377 -3.48 12.25 22.15
CA THR A 377 -4.71 12.52 22.91
C THR A 377 -4.45 12.80 24.39
N TYR A 378 -3.26 13.32 24.72
CA TYR A 378 -2.98 13.86 26.05
C TYR A 378 -3.58 15.26 26.12
N ASP A 379 -4.34 15.57 27.18
CA ASP A 379 -5.24 16.73 27.26
C ASP A 379 -4.63 18.04 26.74
N TRP A 380 -3.43 18.38 27.20
CA TRP A 380 -2.72 19.59 26.78
C TRP A 380 -2.18 19.54 25.34
N ALA A 381 -1.80 18.36 24.86
CA ALA A 381 -1.23 18.17 23.54
C ALA A 381 -2.29 18.21 22.43
N GLU A 382 -3.54 17.87 22.73
CA GLU A 382 -4.64 17.84 21.76
C GLU A 382 -5.45 19.15 21.65
N VAL A 383 -5.23 20.12 22.56
CA VAL A 383 -5.80 21.48 22.46
C VAL A 383 -5.55 22.08 21.07
N SER A 384 -6.57 22.70 20.48
CA SER A 384 -6.52 23.32 19.15
C SER A 384 -6.06 22.38 18.01
N ALA A 385 -6.16 21.06 18.16
CA ALA A 385 -5.84 20.10 17.08
C ALA A 385 -6.94 20.04 15.99
N ARG A 386 -8.17 20.49 16.29
CA ARG A 386 -9.33 20.46 15.38
C ARG A 386 -10.11 21.77 15.44
N ASN A 387 -9.48 22.85 14.98
CA ASN A 387 -10.16 24.14 14.89
C ASN A 387 -10.93 24.29 13.58
N CYS A 388 -11.87 25.22 13.59
CA CYS A 388 -12.69 25.62 12.45
C CYS A 388 -12.74 27.15 12.35
N PRO A 389 -13.16 27.71 11.20
CA PRO A 389 -13.23 29.15 10.99
C PRO A 389 -13.93 29.93 12.12
N GLU A 390 -14.93 29.32 12.74
CA GLU A 390 -15.73 29.92 13.80
C GLU A 390 -14.97 30.10 15.12
N ASN A 391 -13.86 29.38 15.33
CA ASN A 391 -13.14 29.38 16.61
C ASN A 391 -11.64 29.65 16.50
N TRP A 392 -11.07 29.89 15.31
CA TRP A 392 -9.64 30.16 15.16
C TRP A 392 -9.13 31.36 15.96
N GLY A 393 -9.97 32.36 16.18
CA GLY A 393 -9.53 33.69 16.61
C GLY A 393 -9.11 34.55 15.41
N ALA A 394 -8.81 35.82 15.66
CA ALA A 394 -8.41 36.77 14.62
C ALA A 394 -6.93 36.54 14.24
N ASP A 395 -6.07 37.52 14.46
CA ASP A 395 -4.65 37.37 14.20
C ASP A 395 -4.00 36.35 15.14
N PHE A 396 -4.36 36.37 16.42
CA PHE A 396 -3.84 35.46 17.43
C PHE A 396 -4.73 34.21 17.53
N PRO A 397 -4.17 32.99 17.39
CA PRO A 397 -4.95 31.77 17.51
C PRO A 397 -5.54 31.60 18.90
N ASN A 398 -6.79 31.15 18.98
CA ASN A 398 -7.40 30.75 20.23
C ASN A 398 -6.85 29.39 20.69
N SER A 399 -6.81 29.22 22.01
CA SER A 399 -6.60 27.93 22.67
C SER A 399 -7.97 27.28 22.90
N ASN A 400 -8.33 26.33 22.03
CA ASN A 400 -9.69 25.78 21.96
C ASN A 400 -9.77 24.37 22.57
N PRO A 401 -10.86 24.08 23.31
CA PRO A 401 -11.04 22.79 23.96
C PRO A 401 -11.18 21.67 22.92
N PRO A 402 -10.47 20.55 23.10
CA PRO A 402 -10.52 19.38 22.21
C PRO A 402 -11.80 18.55 22.36
N TYR A 403 -12.45 18.60 23.53
CA TYR A 403 -13.67 17.84 23.82
C TYR A 403 -14.63 18.61 24.75
N SER A 404 -15.87 18.14 24.83
CA SER A 404 -16.90 18.77 25.68
C SER A 404 -16.50 18.73 27.16
N ASN A 405 -16.56 19.89 27.84
CA ASN A 405 -16.17 20.04 29.24
C ASN A 405 -14.69 19.77 29.53
N THR A 406 -13.78 20.03 28.57
CA THR A 406 -12.36 20.17 28.90
C THR A 406 -12.18 21.18 30.05
N PRO A 407 -11.45 20.84 31.12
CA PRO A 407 -11.17 21.79 32.20
C PRO A 407 -10.54 23.08 31.68
N PRO A 408 -11.02 24.28 32.07
CA PRO A 408 -10.54 25.54 31.50
C PRO A 408 -9.01 25.73 31.60
N ASN A 409 -8.42 25.28 32.71
CA ASN A 409 -6.98 25.37 32.96
C ASN A 409 -6.13 24.60 31.93
N VAL A 410 -6.67 23.54 31.31
CA VAL A 410 -5.97 22.83 30.22
C VAL A 410 -5.75 23.77 29.03
N CYS A 411 -6.78 24.52 28.63
CA CYS A 411 -6.67 25.47 27.52
C CYS A 411 -5.81 26.68 27.90
N GLU A 412 -5.94 27.19 29.13
CA GLU A 412 -5.14 28.33 29.62
C GLU A 412 -3.62 28.04 29.65
N GLU A 413 -3.24 26.77 29.82
CA GLU A 413 -1.85 26.31 29.84
C GLU A 413 -1.25 26.02 28.46
N VAL A 414 -2.05 26.11 27.38
CA VAL A 414 -1.58 25.86 26.02
C VAL A 414 -1.56 27.14 25.20
N VAL A 415 -0.37 27.49 24.74
CA VAL A 415 -0.11 28.63 23.86
C VAL A 415 -0.10 28.14 22.42
N VAL A 416 -0.98 28.66 21.57
CA VAL A 416 -1.11 28.22 20.17
C VAL A 416 -0.36 29.16 19.24
N LEU A 417 0.57 28.60 18.47
CA LEU A 417 1.43 29.32 17.54
C LEU A 417 0.90 29.19 16.11
N PRO A 418 0.64 30.29 15.39
CA PRO A 418 0.20 30.24 14.01
C PRO A 418 1.32 29.65 13.12
N LEU A 419 1.00 28.58 12.41
CA LEU A 419 1.97 27.84 11.59
C LEU A 419 2.53 28.74 10.47
N ASN A 420 3.86 28.84 10.38
CA ASN A 420 4.61 29.65 9.41
C ASN A 420 4.40 31.19 9.48
N TYR A 421 3.85 31.72 10.58
CA TYR A 421 3.79 33.18 10.82
C TYR A 421 4.87 33.63 11.81
N THR A 422 6.10 33.82 11.30
CA THR A 422 7.33 34.03 12.10
C THR A 422 7.20 35.11 13.17
N GLU A 423 6.94 36.36 12.78
CA GLU A 423 6.89 37.49 13.75
C GLU A 423 5.73 37.39 14.74
N ARG A 424 4.62 36.81 14.30
CA ARG A 424 3.44 36.62 15.16
C ARG A 424 3.70 35.56 16.22
N SER A 425 4.26 34.41 15.82
CA SER A 425 4.68 33.37 16.77
C SER A 425 5.74 33.86 17.74
N ARG A 426 6.75 34.62 17.27
CA ARG A 426 7.75 35.25 18.12
C ARG A 426 7.10 36.10 19.21
N THR A 427 6.21 37.01 18.81
CA THR A 427 5.47 37.88 19.73
C THR A 427 4.71 37.08 20.80
N ILE A 428 4.02 36.00 20.40
CA ILE A 428 3.28 35.13 21.31
C ILE A 428 4.21 34.42 22.30
N ILE A 429 5.32 33.85 21.81
CA ILE A 429 6.30 33.17 22.67
C ILE A 429 6.88 34.15 23.68
N GLU A 430 7.28 35.35 23.23
CA GLU A 430 7.82 36.39 24.09
C GLU A 430 6.84 36.81 25.19
N GLN A 431 5.54 36.90 24.89
CA GLN A 431 4.51 37.22 25.89
C GLN A 431 4.39 36.17 27.01
N HIS A 432 4.66 34.90 26.69
CA HIS A 432 4.52 33.78 27.64
C HIS A 432 5.86 33.19 28.11
N ARG A 433 6.98 33.82 27.75
CA ARG A 433 8.34 33.27 27.93
C ARG A 433 8.71 32.83 29.35
N SER A 434 8.14 33.47 30.38
CA SER A 434 8.41 33.13 31.79
C SER A 434 7.77 31.81 32.22
N ASP A 435 6.68 31.42 31.56
CA ASP A 435 5.80 30.33 32.00
C ASP A 435 5.79 29.15 31.02
N LEU A 436 6.46 29.29 29.86
CA LEU A 436 6.60 28.25 28.84
C LEU A 436 7.71 27.25 29.20
N ALA A 437 7.31 26.02 29.50
CA ALA A 437 8.21 24.89 29.71
C ALA A 437 8.80 24.36 28.40
N CYS A 438 7.96 24.28 27.36
CA CYS A 438 8.38 23.75 26.07
C CYS A 438 7.62 24.35 24.88
N ILE A 439 8.20 24.17 23.70
CA ILE A 439 7.52 24.29 22.41
C ILE A 439 7.57 22.90 21.75
N ILE A 440 6.41 22.38 21.36
CA ILE A 440 6.29 21.10 20.64
C ILE A 440 6.20 21.38 19.15
N VAL A 441 7.05 20.69 18.38
CA VAL A 441 7.22 20.91 16.94
C VAL A 441 7.10 19.58 16.20
N ASP A 442 6.11 19.46 15.31
CA ASP A 442 6.14 18.51 14.20
C ASP A 442 6.58 19.31 12.96
N VAL A 443 7.67 18.90 12.32
CA VAL A 443 8.23 19.61 11.15
C VAL A 443 7.43 19.38 9.86
N LEU A 444 6.50 18.42 9.87
CA LEU A 444 5.57 18.15 8.78
C LEU A 444 4.21 17.70 9.32
N PRO A 445 3.47 18.60 10.00
CA PRO A 445 2.26 18.25 10.73
C PRO A 445 1.16 17.71 9.80
N CYS A 446 0.93 16.41 9.88
CA CYS A 446 -0.01 15.72 9.00
C CYS A 446 -1.43 16.29 9.11
N ALA A 447 -1.91 16.51 10.34
CA ALA A 447 -3.24 17.08 10.60
C ALA A 447 -3.38 18.51 10.08
N ALA A 448 -2.31 19.31 10.16
CA ALA A 448 -2.25 20.69 9.68
C ALA A 448 -1.89 20.82 8.19
N GLY A 449 -2.13 19.77 7.40
CA GLY A 449 -2.02 19.83 5.94
C GLY A 449 -0.71 19.31 5.33
N MET A 450 0.19 18.71 6.13
CA MET A 450 1.54 18.34 5.69
C MET A 450 2.31 19.52 5.07
N ILE A 451 2.11 20.71 5.63
CA ILE A 451 2.81 21.93 5.21
C ILE A 451 4.20 21.91 5.88
N PRO A 452 5.30 21.90 5.11
CA PRO A 452 6.64 22.02 5.68
C PRO A 452 6.81 23.34 6.43
N LEU A 453 7.56 23.33 7.54
CA LEU A 453 7.92 24.56 8.22
C LEU A 453 8.91 25.38 7.39
N ASN A 454 8.70 26.69 7.33
CA ASN A 454 9.63 27.58 6.66
C ASN A 454 10.96 27.63 7.43
N PRO A 455 12.12 27.71 6.75
CA PRO A 455 13.42 27.72 7.44
C PRO A 455 13.60 28.86 8.44
N ASP A 456 13.11 30.06 8.13
CA ASP A 456 13.13 31.24 8.99
C ASP A 456 12.20 31.07 10.22
N TYR A 457 11.05 30.42 10.03
CA TYR A 457 10.15 30.06 11.13
C TYR A 457 10.81 29.08 12.09
N LEU A 458 11.45 28.02 11.54
CA LEU A 458 12.16 27.02 12.34
C LEU A 458 13.33 27.64 13.11
N ALA A 459 14.12 28.50 12.46
CA ALA A 459 15.19 29.24 13.11
C ALA A 459 14.66 30.12 14.26
N MET A 460 13.56 30.86 14.02
CA MET A 460 12.92 31.68 15.05
C MET A 460 12.49 30.86 16.26
N LEU A 461 11.87 29.69 16.08
CA LEU A 461 11.47 28.83 17.20
C LEU A 461 12.68 28.42 18.04
N GLN A 462 13.78 28.01 17.41
CA GLN A 462 15.01 27.60 18.08
C GLN A 462 15.69 28.72 18.83
N ASP A 463 15.86 29.87 18.18
CA ASP A 463 16.55 31.01 18.77
C ASP A 463 15.75 31.56 19.96
N THR A 464 14.43 31.66 19.83
CA THR A 464 13.56 32.17 20.89
C THR A 464 13.49 31.18 22.06
N ALA A 465 13.43 29.87 21.79
CA ALA A 465 13.45 28.84 22.82
C ALA A 465 14.76 28.87 23.62
N ARG A 466 15.90 28.90 22.90
CA ARG A 466 17.24 28.98 23.51
C ARG A 466 17.42 30.25 24.33
N GLN A 467 16.99 31.41 23.82
CA GLN A 467 17.09 32.70 24.50
C GLN A 467 16.32 32.73 25.83
N HIS A 468 15.21 32.00 25.94
CA HIS A 468 14.34 32.02 27.11
C HIS A 468 14.38 30.76 27.97
N GLY A 469 15.29 29.82 27.67
CA GLY A 469 15.39 28.55 28.39
C GLY A 469 14.10 27.72 28.31
N ILE A 470 13.41 27.78 27.17
CA ILE A 470 12.24 26.96 26.86
C ILE A 470 12.76 25.71 26.14
N LEU A 471 12.32 24.51 26.53
CA LEU A 471 12.77 23.29 25.86
C LEU A 471 12.07 23.08 24.52
N LEU A 472 12.81 22.58 23.53
CA LEU A 472 12.25 22.13 22.27
C LEU A 472 11.96 20.63 22.29
N ILE A 473 10.71 20.28 22.00
CA ILE A 473 10.28 18.89 21.81
C ILE A 473 9.99 18.68 20.33
N SER A 474 10.75 17.79 19.68
CA SER A 474 10.46 17.35 18.31
C SER A 474 9.52 16.15 18.33
N ASP A 475 8.31 16.31 17.83
CA ASP A 475 7.38 15.21 17.61
C ASP A 475 7.64 14.55 16.27
N GLU A 476 8.40 13.46 16.31
CA GLU A 476 8.76 12.66 15.15
C GLU A 476 7.93 11.37 15.02
N VAL A 477 6.81 11.26 15.73
CA VAL A 477 5.97 10.05 15.73
C VAL A 477 5.48 9.70 14.32
N VAL A 478 5.29 10.68 13.42
CA VAL A 478 5.03 10.44 11.98
C VAL A 478 6.28 10.70 11.15
N CYS A 479 6.92 11.85 11.37
CA CYS A 479 7.91 12.40 10.45
C CYS A 479 9.34 11.86 10.65
N PHE A 480 9.60 10.98 11.62
CA PHE A 480 10.89 10.28 11.77
C PHE A 480 11.42 9.73 10.44
N ARG A 481 10.52 9.24 9.60
CA ARG A 481 10.81 8.68 8.28
C ARG A 481 11.29 9.67 7.22
N LEU A 482 11.39 10.97 7.51
CA LEU A 482 11.86 11.99 6.57
C LEU A 482 13.37 11.97 6.36
N GLY A 483 14.12 11.19 7.14
CA GLY A 483 15.55 11.01 6.96
C GLY A 483 16.08 9.87 7.81
N TYR A 484 17.26 9.35 7.46
CA TYR A 484 17.87 8.23 8.19
C TYR A 484 18.12 8.56 9.66
N HIS A 485 18.56 9.79 9.95
CA HIS A 485 18.82 10.31 11.30
C HIS A 485 17.60 10.98 11.94
N GLY A 486 16.40 10.79 11.40
CA GLY A 486 15.16 11.44 11.86
C GLY A 486 14.84 12.75 11.15
N ALA A 487 13.64 13.25 11.42
CA ALA A 487 13.07 14.45 10.83
C ALA A 487 13.83 15.72 11.24
N SER A 488 14.27 15.77 12.50
CA SER A 488 14.98 16.92 13.04
C SER A 488 16.30 17.13 12.31
N ALA A 489 17.10 16.06 12.14
CA ALA A 489 18.34 16.11 11.37
C ALA A 489 18.10 16.48 9.90
N ALA A 490 17.05 15.92 9.27
CA ALA A 490 16.70 16.22 7.89
C ALA A 490 16.25 17.68 7.67
N ARG A 491 15.79 18.38 8.72
CA ARG A 491 15.24 19.74 8.64
C ARG A 491 16.04 20.80 9.39
N GLY A 492 17.13 20.41 10.06
CA GLY A 492 17.95 21.35 10.84
C GLY A 492 17.27 21.83 12.13
N LEU A 493 16.43 20.98 12.75
CA LEU A 493 15.93 21.19 14.10
C LEU A 493 16.89 20.54 15.11
N GLU A 494 17.23 21.27 16.17
CA GLU A 494 18.04 20.82 17.30
C GLU A 494 17.17 20.75 18.56
N PRO A 495 16.44 19.64 18.77
CA PRO A 495 15.54 19.51 19.92
C PRO A 495 16.29 19.12 21.20
N ASP A 496 15.68 19.45 22.34
CA ASP A 496 16.11 18.98 23.65
C ASP A 496 15.55 17.59 23.98
N LEU A 497 14.36 17.29 23.44
CA LEU A 497 13.66 16.00 23.54
C LEU A 497 13.06 15.62 22.19
N VAL A 498 13.06 14.34 21.86
CA VAL A 498 12.46 13.76 20.66
C VAL A 498 11.43 12.71 21.08
N THR A 499 10.26 12.73 20.46
CA THR A 499 9.25 11.68 20.63
C THR A 499 9.11 10.84 19.38
N LEU A 500 9.19 9.53 19.53
CA LEU A 500 9.05 8.55 18.46
C LEU A 500 7.86 7.62 18.75
N GLY A 501 7.41 6.95 17.70
CA GLY A 501 6.41 5.89 17.76
C GLY A 501 6.34 5.22 16.40
N LYS A 502 5.19 4.60 16.10
CA LYS A 502 4.90 4.08 14.75
C LYS A 502 6.03 3.17 14.21
N VAL A 503 6.85 3.69 13.28
CA VAL A 503 7.92 2.99 12.57
C VAL A 503 8.85 2.22 13.51
N VAL A 504 9.24 2.84 14.63
CA VAL A 504 10.22 2.25 15.56
C VAL A 504 9.70 1.04 16.33
N GLY A 505 8.41 0.68 16.18
CA GLY A 505 7.81 -0.49 16.83
C GLY A 505 7.67 -1.70 15.91
N GLY A 506 8.06 -1.60 14.63
CA GLY A 506 7.91 -2.70 13.67
C GLY A 506 6.46 -3.17 13.52
N GLY A 507 5.49 -2.27 13.67
CA GLY A 507 4.05 -2.59 13.63
C GLY A 507 3.41 -2.98 14.97
N LEU A 508 4.19 -3.07 16.06
CA LEU A 508 3.68 -3.27 17.42
C LEU A 508 3.54 -1.93 18.19
N PRO A 509 2.70 -1.88 19.26
CA PRO A 509 2.49 -0.66 20.04
C PRO A 509 3.79 -0.15 20.70
N ILE A 510 4.15 1.10 20.41
CA ILE A 510 5.33 1.75 21.00
C ILE A 510 5.15 3.27 21.06
N GLY A 511 5.78 3.86 22.07
CA GLY A 511 6.23 5.23 22.11
C GLY A 511 7.66 5.29 22.64
N VAL A 512 8.41 6.31 22.26
CA VAL A 512 9.76 6.56 22.81
C VAL A 512 9.86 8.04 23.13
N VAL A 513 10.30 8.36 24.35
CA VAL A 513 10.82 9.69 24.66
C VAL A 513 12.33 9.57 24.79
N GLY A 514 13.07 10.39 24.05
CA GLY A 514 14.53 10.43 24.09
C GLY A 514 15.05 11.85 24.03
N GLY A 515 16.33 12.03 24.30
CA GLY A 515 16.97 13.34 24.24
C GLY A 515 18.37 13.31 24.80
N ARG A 516 18.91 14.50 25.06
CA ARG A 516 20.21 14.66 25.72
C ARG A 516 20.19 14.07 27.12
N SER A 517 21.33 13.60 27.61
CA SER A 517 21.41 13.01 28.96
C SER A 517 20.90 13.97 30.02
N ALA A 518 21.23 15.26 29.91
CA ALA A 518 20.79 16.30 30.85
C ALA A 518 19.27 16.46 30.90
N THR A 519 18.56 16.30 29.77
CA THR A 519 17.09 16.36 29.76
C THR A 519 16.43 15.08 30.24
N MET A 520 17.06 13.95 29.96
CA MET A 520 16.58 12.65 30.39
C MET A 520 16.79 12.38 31.89
N GLU A 521 17.59 13.19 32.60
CA GLU A 521 17.67 13.17 34.07
C GLU A 521 16.33 13.48 34.75
N ALA A 522 15.36 14.07 34.05
CA ALA A 522 14.00 14.24 34.59
C ALA A 522 13.34 12.90 35.00
N PHE A 523 13.82 11.78 34.47
CA PHE A 523 13.33 10.43 34.78
C PHE A 523 14.22 9.68 35.80
N ALA A 524 15.21 10.35 36.40
CA ALA A 524 16.17 9.77 37.33
C ALA A 524 16.25 10.55 38.66
N PRO A 525 16.73 9.92 39.76
CA PRO A 525 16.91 8.48 39.94
C PRO A 525 15.57 7.78 40.18
N GLN A 526 15.48 6.47 39.92
CA GLN A 526 14.20 5.75 39.81
C GLN A 526 13.21 5.95 40.98
N ASP A 527 13.70 6.04 42.22
CA ASP A 527 12.87 6.13 43.42
C ASP A 527 12.42 7.55 43.79
N SER A 528 13.00 8.56 43.15
CA SER A 528 12.69 9.98 43.42
C SER A 528 12.72 10.85 42.17
N ALA A 529 12.55 10.22 41.01
CA ALA A 529 12.57 10.90 39.72
C ALA A 529 11.56 12.04 39.72
N PRO A 530 11.94 13.24 39.27
CA PRO A 530 10.99 14.34 39.09
C PRO A 530 9.77 13.93 38.26
N VAL A 531 9.97 13.02 37.30
CA VAL A 531 8.92 12.40 36.50
C VAL A 531 8.97 10.88 36.64
N PRO A 532 8.19 10.29 37.56
CA PRO A 532 8.05 8.84 37.64
C PRO A 532 7.39 8.28 36.39
N GLN A 533 7.99 7.24 35.79
CA GLN A 533 7.45 6.53 34.63
C GLN A 533 7.29 5.04 34.94
N GLY A 534 6.05 4.62 35.20
CA GLY A 534 5.64 3.21 35.12
C GLY A 534 5.10 2.84 33.74
N GLY A 535 4.70 1.58 33.59
CA GLY A 535 4.01 1.09 32.40
C GLY A 535 4.17 -0.42 32.25
N THR A 536 3.08 -1.17 32.32
CA THR A 536 3.10 -2.64 32.32
C THR A 536 3.73 -3.23 31.06
N PHE A 537 3.48 -2.61 29.91
CA PHE A 537 3.98 -3.06 28.60
C PHE A 537 5.11 -2.19 28.04
N SER A 538 5.54 -1.18 28.80
CA SER A 538 6.71 -0.37 28.44
C SER A 538 7.92 -1.28 28.30
N ALA A 539 8.61 -1.18 27.17
CA ALA A 539 9.74 -2.05 26.81
C ALA A 539 9.41 -3.56 26.75
N ASN A 540 8.16 -3.95 26.42
CA ASN A 540 7.84 -5.36 26.21
C ASN A 540 8.74 -5.97 25.10
N ALA A 541 9.31 -7.15 25.39
CA ALA A 541 10.36 -7.74 24.56
C ALA A 541 9.93 -7.97 23.10
N LEU A 542 8.65 -8.28 22.86
CA LEU A 542 8.09 -8.49 21.53
C LEU A 542 8.21 -7.23 20.65
N THR A 543 7.81 -6.08 21.19
CA THR A 543 7.91 -4.78 20.52
C THR A 543 9.36 -4.38 20.32
N MET A 544 10.23 -4.62 21.32
CA MET A 544 11.64 -4.27 21.23
C MET A 544 12.34 -5.05 20.10
N ALA A 545 12.09 -6.35 20.00
CA ALA A 545 12.63 -7.20 18.93
C ALA A 545 12.11 -6.78 17.54
N ALA A 546 10.79 -6.55 17.41
CA ALA A 546 10.18 -6.09 16.16
C ALA A 546 10.72 -4.73 15.70
N GLY A 547 10.82 -3.79 16.64
CA GLY A 547 11.36 -2.45 16.40
C GLY A 547 12.83 -2.48 15.95
N ARG A 548 13.65 -3.32 16.58
CA ARG A 548 15.07 -3.47 16.21
C ARG A 548 15.22 -4.00 14.79
N ALA A 549 14.46 -5.02 14.42
CA ALA A 549 14.45 -5.56 13.06
C ALA A 549 13.99 -4.52 12.02
N ALA A 550 12.88 -3.81 12.30
CA ALA A 550 12.38 -2.77 11.41
C ALA A 550 13.40 -1.62 11.22
N LEU A 551 14.04 -1.15 12.30
CA LEU A 551 15.06 -0.12 12.17
C LEU A 551 16.30 -0.60 11.40
N ALA A 552 16.69 -1.86 11.55
CA ALA A 552 17.80 -2.44 10.80
C ALA A 552 17.51 -2.50 9.29
N ALA A 553 16.29 -2.92 8.92
CA ALA A 553 15.83 -2.99 7.53
C ALA A 553 15.65 -1.62 6.87
N LEU A 554 15.41 -0.56 7.65
CA LEU A 554 15.23 0.80 7.15
C LEU A 554 16.60 1.51 6.96
N THR A 555 17.32 1.13 5.91
CA THR A 555 18.63 1.68 5.54
C THR A 555 18.54 3.08 4.92
N VAL A 556 19.68 3.73 4.71
CA VAL A 556 19.78 5.02 3.98
C VAL A 556 19.21 4.86 2.57
N SER A 557 19.64 3.83 1.83
CA SER A 557 19.20 3.57 0.46
C SER A 557 17.69 3.32 0.35
N GLU A 558 17.11 2.62 1.35
CA GLU A 558 15.66 2.40 1.35
C GLU A 558 14.88 3.69 1.59
N ILE A 559 15.34 4.58 2.47
CA ILE A 559 14.74 5.90 2.68
C ILE A 559 14.82 6.74 1.40
N GLU A 560 16.00 6.84 0.80
CA GLU A 560 16.19 7.58 -0.46
C GLU A 560 15.25 7.06 -1.57
N ARG A 561 15.15 5.75 -1.73
CA ARG A 561 14.29 5.13 -2.73
C ARG A 561 12.80 5.42 -2.52
N ILE A 562 12.29 5.30 -1.30
CA ILE A 562 10.86 5.61 -1.04
C ILE A 562 10.58 7.12 -1.11
N ASP A 563 11.59 7.95 -0.84
CA ASP A 563 11.50 9.40 -0.96
C ASP A 563 11.45 9.85 -2.43
N GLU A 564 12.25 9.22 -3.31
CA GLU A 564 12.15 9.39 -4.76
C GLU A 564 10.76 9.02 -5.28
N LEU A 565 10.21 7.87 -4.85
CA LEU A 565 8.85 7.46 -5.21
C LEU A 565 7.79 8.43 -4.71
N GLY A 566 7.93 8.95 -3.49
CA GLY A 566 7.03 9.95 -2.92
C GLY A 566 7.08 11.27 -3.69
N ASN A 567 8.28 11.75 -4.04
CA ASN A 567 8.47 12.94 -4.87
C ASN A 567 7.82 12.76 -6.25
N TYR A 568 8.08 11.63 -6.89
CA TYR A 568 7.50 11.28 -8.19
C TYR A 568 5.96 11.26 -8.14
N LEU A 569 5.36 10.61 -7.13
CA LEU A 569 3.89 10.59 -6.94
C LEU A 569 3.33 12.00 -6.84
N ARG A 570 3.90 12.85 -5.96
CA ARG A 570 3.41 14.22 -5.76
C ARG A 570 3.46 15.03 -7.05
N GLN A 571 4.60 15.01 -7.75
CA GLN A 571 4.79 15.74 -9.00
C GLN A 571 3.81 15.30 -10.09
N GLN A 572 3.70 13.99 -10.32
CA GLN A 572 2.86 13.45 -11.39
C GLN A 572 1.36 13.59 -11.11
N ALA A 573 0.96 13.55 -9.84
CA ALA A 573 -0.43 13.81 -9.45
C ALA A 573 -0.83 15.26 -9.70
N GLU A 574 0.01 16.24 -9.31
CA GLU A 574 -0.25 17.66 -9.60
C GLU A 574 -0.24 17.95 -11.11
N GLU A 575 0.68 17.36 -11.86
CA GLU A 575 0.72 17.49 -13.32
C GLU A 575 -0.57 16.94 -13.96
N SER A 576 -1.04 15.77 -13.52
CA SER A 576 -2.28 15.17 -14.00
C SER A 576 -3.51 16.03 -13.67
N ALA A 577 -3.57 16.61 -12.48
CA ALA A 577 -4.65 17.52 -12.08
C ALA A 577 -4.64 18.82 -12.90
N SER A 578 -3.45 19.40 -13.11
CA SER A 578 -3.27 20.61 -13.92
C SER A 578 -3.70 20.39 -15.38
N GLN A 579 -3.29 19.29 -16.00
CA GLN A 579 -3.70 18.92 -17.36
C GLN A 579 -5.22 18.71 -17.49
N ALA A 580 -5.86 18.23 -16.41
CA ALA A 580 -7.31 18.05 -16.37
C ALA A 580 -8.09 19.32 -16.06
N GLY A 581 -7.42 20.44 -15.73
CA GLY A 581 -8.07 21.67 -15.26
C GLY A 581 -8.86 21.42 -13.98
N ILE A 582 -8.23 20.80 -12.98
CA ILE A 582 -8.86 20.50 -11.69
C ILE A 582 -7.99 21.08 -10.57
N ALA A 583 -8.61 21.86 -9.69
CA ALA A 583 -7.99 22.47 -8.51
C ALA A 583 -7.52 21.42 -7.47
N ILE A 584 -6.44 20.71 -7.74
CA ILE A 584 -5.79 19.79 -6.79
C ILE A 584 -4.30 20.11 -6.72
N THR A 585 -3.80 20.30 -5.50
CA THR A 585 -2.38 20.35 -5.19
C THR A 585 -2.00 19.22 -4.24
N VAL A 586 -0.70 18.87 -4.20
CA VAL A 586 -0.20 17.79 -3.35
C VAL A 586 0.97 18.28 -2.51
N GLN A 587 0.76 18.33 -1.19
CA GLN A 587 1.78 18.66 -0.19
C GLN A 587 2.43 17.38 0.35
N GLY A 588 3.59 17.52 0.99
CA GLY A 588 4.30 16.44 1.66
C GLY A 588 5.81 16.52 1.52
N ALA A 589 6.50 15.53 2.07
CA ALA A 589 7.95 15.40 1.94
C ALA A 589 8.36 13.93 2.06
N GLY A 590 9.49 13.59 1.45
CA GLY A 590 9.98 12.22 1.37
C GLY A 590 8.88 11.29 0.86
N SER A 591 8.64 10.21 1.59
CA SER A 591 7.62 9.20 1.33
C SER A 591 6.20 9.52 1.85
N LEU A 592 5.91 10.76 2.28
CA LEU A 592 4.58 11.20 2.75
C LEU A 592 3.91 12.16 1.75
N PHE A 593 2.60 12.04 1.55
CA PHE A 593 1.86 12.94 0.67
C PHE A 593 0.44 13.21 1.16
N ARG A 594 -0.09 14.39 0.84
CA ARG A 594 -1.48 14.80 1.11
C ARG A 594 -2.01 15.66 -0.03
N PHE A 595 -3.20 15.31 -0.51
CA PHE A 595 -3.88 16.06 -1.54
C PHE A 595 -4.75 17.14 -0.90
N HIS A 596 -4.81 18.29 -1.56
CA HIS A 596 -5.63 19.44 -1.21
C HIS A 596 -6.47 19.80 -2.42
N ALA A 597 -7.79 19.92 -2.27
CA ALA A 597 -8.68 20.36 -3.34
C ALA A 597 -8.63 21.88 -3.51
N LYS A 598 -7.44 22.40 -3.85
CA LYS A 598 -7.11 23.84 -3.93
C LYS A 598 -6.32 24.14 -5.19
N GLN A 599 -6.48 25.36 -5.73
CA GLN A 599 -5.73 25.84 -6.90
C GLN A 599 -4.25 26.09 -6.58
N ALA A 600 -3.96 26.56 -5.37
CA ALA A 600 -2.62 26.82 -4.89
C ALA A 600 -2.33 25.93 -3.67
N ARG A 601 -1.04 25.60 -3.49
CA ARG A 601 -0.58 24.87 -2.31
C ARG A 601 -0.82 25.76 -1.07
N PRO A 602 -1.51 25.27 -0.03
CA PRO A 602 -1.74 26.05 1.18
C PRO A 602 -0.42 26.27 1.93
N LEU A 603 -0.17 27.48 2.40
CA LEU A 603 1.04 27.87 3.12
C LEU A 603 0.85 27.99 4.64
N SER A 604 -0.41 27.96 5.09
CA SER A 604 -0.79 28.02 6.50
C SER A 604 -1.87 27.00 6.85
N TYR A 605 -2.03 26.71 8.15
CA TYR A 605 -3.07 25.80 8.64
C TYR A 605 -4.48 26.22 8.19
N ARG A 606 -4.77 27.53 8.24
CA ARG A 606 -6.08 28.08 7.85
C ARG A 606 -6.32 27.96 6.35
N GLU A 607 -5.30 28.15 5.51
CA GLU A 607 -5.41 27.90 4.07
C GLU A 607 -5.60 26.41 3.75
N ALA A 608 -5.05 25.50 4.57
CA ALA A 608 -5.23 24.05 4.43
C ALA A 608 -6.58 23.53 4.92
N TYR A 609 -7.40 24.37 5.57
CA TYR A 609 -8.77 24.01 5.93
C TYR A 609 -9.59 23.72 4.67
N HIS A 610 -10.37 22.63 4.72
CA HIS A 610 -11.26 22.26 3.64
C HIS A 610 -12.67 22.73 3.94
N ASP A 611 -13.26 23.52 3.05
CA ASP A 611 -14.69 23.80 3.13
C ASP A 611 -15.55 22.57 2.78
N VAL A 612 -16.87 22.74 2.77
CA VAL A 612 -17.82 21.66 2.51
C VAL A 612 -17.63 21.03 1.13
N ALA A 613 -17.37 21.82 0.09
CA ALA A 613 -17.21 21.31 -1.27
C ALA A 613 -15.82 20.70 -1.50
N GLU A 614 -14.77 21.31 -0.94
CA GLU A 614 -13.41 20.75 -0.97
C GLU A 614 -13.38 19.40 -0.25
N SER A 615 -14.06 19.30 0.90
CA SER A 615 -14.21 18.04 1.66
C SER A 615 -14.98 16.99 0.87
N GLU A 616 -16.07 17.37 0.22
CA GLU A 616 -16.88 16.48 -0.62
C GLU A 616 -16.08 15.97 -1.84
N ALA A 617 -15.29 16.83 -2.47
CA ALA A 617 -14.42 16.49 -3.58
C ALA A 617 -13.38 15.42 -3.17
N LEU A 618 -12.66 15.65 -2.07
CA LEU A 618 -11.68 14.69 -1.56
C LEU A 618 -12.32 13.37 -1.10
N ARG A 619 -13.51 13.44 -0.50
CA ARG A 619 -14.28 12.24 -0.11
C ARG A 619 -14.67 11.38 -1.30
N ARG A 620 -15.08 12.00 -2.41
CA ARG A 620 -15.40 11.28 -3.66
C ARG A 620 -14.16 10.71 -4.31
N LEU A 621 -13.06 11.46 -4.31
CA LEU A 621 -11.77 10.97 -4.78
C LEU A 621 -11.31 9.76 -3.96
N HIS A 622 -11.43 9.82 -2.63
CA HIS A 622 -11.14 8.71 -1.72
C HIS A 622 -11.95 7.45 -2.06
N ALA A 623 -13.28 7.60 -2.21
CA ALA A 623 -14.15 6.50 -2.58
C ALA A 623 -13.82 5.94 -3.98
N GLY A 624 -13.56 6.80 -4.97
CA GLY A 624 -13.21 6.40 -6.33
C GLY A 624 -11.89 5.64 -6.43
N MET A 625 -10.90 6.02 -5.61
CA MET A 625 -9.61 5.32 -5.51
C MET A 625 -9.74 3.98 -4.79
N LEU A 626 -10.55 3.93 -3.72
CA LEU A 626 -10.87 2.69 -3.03
C LEU A 626 -11.56 1.70 -3.98
N GLU A 627 -12.52 2.16 -4.77
CA GLU A 627 -13.18 1.37 -5.81
C GLU A 627 -12.19 0.90 -6.91
N ARG A 628 -11.03 1.52 -7.05
CA ARG A 628 -9.98 1.10 -8.00
C ARG A 628 -8.88 0.25 -7.38
N GLY A 629 -9.03 -0.14 -6.10
CA GLY A 629 -8.03 -0.98 -5.42
C GLY A 629 -6.89 -0.20 -4.79
N PHE A 630 -7.09 1.08 -4.44
CA PHE A 630 -6.09 1.90 -3.75
C PHE A 630 -6.62 2.41 -2.42
N TYR A 631 -5.92 2.10 -1.33
CA TYR A 631 -6.33 2.50 0.00
C TYR A 631 -5.44 3.62 0.55
N VAL A 632 -6.04 4.78 0.78
CA VAL A 632 -5.41 5.96 1.40
C VAL A 632 -6.19 6.38 2.65
N ALA A 633 -5.58 7.20 3.50
CA ALA A 633 -6.23 7.77 4.66
C ALA A 633 -7.12 8.97 4.30
N ALA A 634 -8.21 9.16 5.03
CA ALA A 634 -9.08 10.31 4.89
C ALA A 634 -8.43 11.60 5.44
N PRO A 635 -8.71 12.80 4.87
CA PRO A 635 -9.59 13.02 3.73
C PRO A 635 -8.98 12.59 2.38
N PHE A 636 -7.67 12.73 2.19
CA PHE A 636 -6.93 12.09 1.09
C PHE A 636 -5.40 12.26 1.28
N TRP A 637 -4.79 11.38 2.07
CA TRP A 637 -3.34 11.39 2.31
C TRP A 637 -2.79 9.98 2.49
N GLY A 638 -1.48 9.82 2.31
CA GLY A 638 -0.86 8.51 2.38
C GLY A 638 0.65 8.55 2.49
N SER A 639 1.22 7.37 2.29
CA SER A 639 2.59 7.05 2.63
C SER A 639 3.10 5.94 1.70
N ILE A 640 4.30 6.08 1.14
CA ILE A 640 4.97 5.01 0.36
C ILE A 640 5.64 4.04 1.33
N SER A 641 5.39 2.73 1.25
CA SER A 641 6.14 1.72 2.02
C SER A 641 7.36 1.20 1.25
N THR A 642 8.33 0.59 1.92
CA THR A 642 9.48 -0.04 1.26
C THR A 642 9.08 -1.24 0.39
N SER A 643 7.91 -1.82 0.62
CA SER A 643 7.35 -2.86 -0.25
C SER A 643 6.78 -2.33 -1.58
N MET A 644 6.65 -1.01 -1.74
CA MET A 644 6.18 -0.39 -2.97
C MET A 644 7.30 -0.21 -4.00
N THR A 645 6.91 -0.28 -5.26
CA THR A 645 7.75 -0.09 -6.44
C THR A 645 7.17 1.03 -7.29
N LYS A 646 7.90 1.47 -8.32
CA LYS A 646 7.39 2.47 -9.27
C LYS A 646 6.06 2.03 -9.91
N LEU A 647 5.90 0.75 -10.22
CA LEU A 647 4.65 0.21 -10.80
C LEU A 647 3.44 0.50 -9.90
N HIS A 648 3.56 0.29 -8.58
CA HIS A 648 2.48 0.61 -7.64
C HIS A 648 2.09 2.10 -7.67
N VAL A 649 3.08 2.99 -7.86
CA VAL A 649 2.86 4.44 -7.94
C VAL A 649 2.25 4.81 -9.31
N ASP A 650 2.71 4.20 -10.40
CA ASP A 650 2.16 4.41 -11.74
C ASP A 650 0.69 3.97 -11.80
N ASP A 651 0.35 2.79 -11.24
CA ASP A 651 -1.03 2.31 -11.19
C ASP A 651 -1.93 3.22 -10.34
N PHE A 652 -1.40 3.75 -9.23
CA PHE A 652 -2.09 4.75 -8.41
C PHE A 652 -2.38 6.03 -9.23
N LEU A 653 -1.40 6.51 -9.99
CA LEU A 653 -1.55 7.70 -10.83
C LEU A 653 -2.53 7.48 -11.98
N ASP A 654 -2.57 6.27 -12.57
CA ASP A 654 -3.58 5.89 -13.57
C ASP A 654 -4.99 5.86 -12.99
N ALA A 655 -5.15 5.28 -11.80
CA ALA A 655 -6.42 5.30 -11.08
C ALA A 655 -6.86 6.73 -10.74
N PHE A 656 -5.92 7.56 -10.29
CA PHE A 656 -6.16 8.98 -9.99
C PHE A 656 -6.62 9.74 -11.24
N ARG A 657 -5.93 9.58 -12.39
CA ARG A 657 -6.33 10.16 -13.68
C ARG A 657 -7.73 9.73 -14.11
N ALA A 658 -8.07 8.46 -13.91
CA ALA A 658 -9.43 7.98 -14.20
C ALA A 658 -10.49 8.68 -13.31
N CYS A 659 -10.21 8.85 -12.01
CA CYS A 659 -11.08 9.59 -11.11
C CYS A 659 -11.27 11.06 -11.52
N LEU A 660 -10.20 11.74 -11.98
CA LEU A 660 -10.29 13.12 -12.48
C LEU A 660 -11.26 13.25 -13.67
N CYS A 661 -11.31 12.25 -14.54
CA CYS A 661 -12.22 12.24 -15.70
C CYS A 661 -13.67 11.95 -15.31
N GLU A 662 -13.88 11.05 -14.36
CA GLU A 662 -15.19 10.46 -14.08
C GLU A 662 -15.99 11.18 -12.99
N ILE A 663 -15.34 11.93 -12.08
CA ILE A 663 -16.00 12.60 -10.96
C ILE A 663 -16.32 14.06 -11.36
N PRO A 664 -17.58 14.39 -11.74
CA PRO A 664 -17.90 15.69 -12.34
C PRO A 664 -17.75 16.87 -11.36
N ASP A 665 -17.86 16.59 -10.06
CA ASP A 665 -17.74 17.59 -9.00
C ASP A 665 -16.30 18.12 -8.84
N LEU A 666 -15.29 17.35 -9.27
CA LEU A 666 -13.91 17.83 -9.27
C LEU A 666 -13.72 19.00 -10.24
N LYS A 667 -14.43 19.00 -11.37
CA LYS A 667 -14.43 20.10 -12.35
C LYS A 667 -15.20 21.34 -11.86
N ARG A 668 -16.05 21.20 -10.83
CA ARG A 668 -16.79 22.32 -10.24
C ARG A 668 -15.95 23.14 -9.26
N LEU A 669 -14.77 22.65 -8.87
CA LEU A 669 -13.82 23.39 -8.03
C LEU A 669 -13.32 24.67 -8.75
N ASP A 670 -13.35 24.70 -10.08
CA ASP A 670 -12.92 25.84 -10.91
C ASP A 670 -13.96 26.98 -11.03
N GLY A 671 -15.20 26.74 -10.60
CA GLY A 671 -16.32 27.70 -10.78
C GLY A 671 -16.41 28.82 -9.75
N ARG A 672 -15.42 28.97 -8.86
CA ARG A 672 -15.43 30.00 -7.80
C ARG A 672 -14.45 31.11 -8.13
N THR A 673 -14.81 31.90 -9.15
CA THR A 673 -14.34 33.27 -9.21
C THR A 673 -14.78 34.00 -7.94
N ALA A 674 -13.85 34.71 -7.33
CA ALA A 674 -14.11 35.66 -6.26
C ALA A 674 -15.35 36.51 -6.60
N THR A 675 -16.37 36.45 -5.73
CA THR A 675 -17.43 37.45 -5.63
C THR A 675 -17.42 38.02 -4.24
#